data_AF-A0A9Q0FV18-F1
#
_entry.id   AF-A0A9Q0FV18-F1
#
_cell.length_a   1.000
_cell.length_b   1.000
_cell.length_c   1.000
_cell.angle_alpha   90.00
_cell.angle_beta   90.00
_cell.angle_gamma   90.00
#
_symmetry.space_group_name_H-M   'P 1'
#
loop_
_entity.id
_entity.type
_entity.pdbx_description
1 polymer ?
#
loop_
_entity_poly.entity_id
_entity_poly.type
_entity_poly.pdbx_seq_one_letter_code
_entity_poly.pdbx_strand_id
1 'polypeptide(L)'
;MAWRRSVYFIHRYLSSSAPETPPPTLYSFLQPTIFAITNTTPPPTTTASTPPQRQQQSLLTQDHIATLESTLHRSLLADDTDEAWKSFKSLTSSSTFPSKSLTNSLIAHLSSLPDTHNLKRAFASAVFCIRNNPRLLDFDTLHSLLASMNRANAAAPAFSLLNCMLTHRFFMPFSLWGPILVDISRKNGSLLAFLRVFRECCRIAVDEKLEFMKPDVAACNAALEASCRELESLAEAETVIQTMAVLGVRPDELSFGFLAYLYALKGRNDKILELKDLVARFGFSNTPILSANLISGYVKSGNLESVSEVILCCLREANGEDLNLSEQTYCEVVNGFLKDGCFKGLANLIIEAQKLEPATIKADKSIGFCVINACVDLGFSDKAHAVLDQMDAQGGAVGLGVYIPILKAYCKEYRTAEATQLVMEISNAGLRLDAGTYDELIEASMTSQDFQSAFTLFRDMREARILDLKGSYLTIMTGLMENQRPELMAAFLDEVVEDPRVEVKTHDWNSIIHAFCKAGRLEDAKRTFRRMIFLQFEPNDQTYLSLINGYVTGEKYFSVLMLWNEVRRKISTDCGQGIKFDHNLVDAFLYALVKGGFFDAVMQVVEKSQEMKIFVDKWRYKQAFMETHKKLKISKLRKRSFRKMEALIAFKNWAGLNAGGDLWLFAVLPTFYSVIQKCMIILVVVVVVVVNNIVFTVYGAADQMKGSSCHDTCGAVAVKYPFGSGYGCGHPQFGRYVRCNAHSSTLELSTSTGVYNITSIDYTTSTLIVSDPLMSTCNSMQNSGSFSLQDRPATTPFTLSGDNIFVLLGCSTTSPLFDPDYGEYGGFCDTRGSRSRVCRGMYSCKGVTGIGLPQNAPPSTCCVYDQQQYSSSAIQLAPYMILDLPKLQCSSYTSIYSFGGSQGDPMKWRFGISLQYNASSYPSPRCNDCETSGGFCGFNAGGGLDDQSFACVCRNGKNTTTTCFG
;
A
#
# COMPACT_ATOMS: atom_id res chain seq x y z
N MET A 1 52.35 -12.15 -8.99
CA MET A 1 53.27 -12.71 -10.02
C MET A 1 53.04 -14.20 -10.31
N ALA A 2 52.51 -15.01 -9.40
CA ALA A 2 52.27 -16.44 -9.63
C ALA A 2 51.18 -16.76 -10.67
N TRP A 3 50.13 -15.94 -10.79
CA TRP A 3 49.00 -16.20 -11.70
C TRP A 3 49.31 -16.03 -13.19
N ARG A 4 50.25 -15.14 -13.57
CA ARG A 4 50.65 -14.94 -14.98
C ARG A 4 51.27 -16.19 -15.62
N ARG A 5 51.73 -17.17 -14.83
CA ARG A 5 52.43 -18.36 -15.34
C ARG A 5 51.51 -19.52 -15.70
N SER A 6 50.25 -19.51 -15.27
CA SER A 6 49.33 -20.65 -15.47
C SER A 6 48.55 -20.63 -16.79
N VAL A 7 48.66 -19.57 -17.60
CA VAL A 7 47.84 -19.35 -18.82
C VAL A 7 48.69 -19.32 -20.11
N TYR A 8 49.96 -19.73 -20.05
CA TYR A 8 50.85 -19.67 -21.21
C TYR A 8 50.97 -21.02 -21.92
N PHE A 9 50.06 -21.31 -22.84
CA PHE A 9 50.37 -22.02 -24.10
C PHE A 9 49.29 -21.68 -25.15
N ILE A 10 49.74 -21.48 -26.39
CA ILE A 10 48.99 -21.20 -27.63
C ILE A 10 48.86 -19.70 -27.99
N HIS A 11 49.75 -19.29 -28.89
CA HIS A 11 49.71 -18.02 -29.62
C HIS A 11 49.14 -18.27 -31.03
N ARG A 12 48.36 -17.30 -31.54
CA ARG A 12 47.80 -17.14 -32.91
C ARG A 12 46.46 -17.83 -33.20
N TYR A 13 45.40 -17.05 -33.32
CA TYR A 13 44.74 -16.64 -34.58
C TYR A 13 43.47 -15.84 -34.22
N LEU A 14 43.45 -14.53 -34.51
CA LEU A 14 42.24 -13.69 -34.47
C LEU A 14 41.85 -13.39 -35.92
N SER A 15 40.99 -14.24 -36.48
CA SER A 15 40.27 -13.98 -37.72
C SER A 15 39.07 -14.92 -37.76
N SER A 16 37.89 -14.39 -37.49
CA SER A 16 36.63 -15.02 -37.89
C SER A 16 35.53 -13.97 -37.88
N SER A 17 35.14 -13.56 -39.07
CA SER A 17 33.93 -12.79 -39.36
C SER A 17 32.69 -13.61 -38.98
N ALA A 18 31.88 -13.08 -38.07
CA ALA A 18 30.54 -13.58 -37.75
C ALA A 18 29.52 -12.43 -37.91
N PRO A 19 28.27 -12.73 -38.28
CA PRO A 19 27.41 -11.86 -39.08
C PRO A 19 26.89 -10.63 -38.32
N GLU A 20 26.76 -9.53 -39.07
CA GLU A 20 26.31 -8.23 -38.60
C GLU A 20 24.84 -8.27 -38.18
N THR A 21 24.58 -8.20 -36.88
CA THR A 21 23.30 -7.72 -36.34
C THR A 21 23.45 -6.22 -36.03
N PRO A 22 22.55 -5.36 -36.56
CA PRO A 22 22.67 -3.93 -36.42
C PRO A 22 22.44 -3.49 -34.97
N PRO A 23 23.16 -2.46 -34.48
CA PRO A 23 22.91 -1.88 -33.15
C PRO A 23 21.49 -1.28 -33.07
N PRO A 24 20.92 -1.15 -31.85
CA PRO A 24 19.63 -0.50 -31.66
C PRO A 24 19.64 0.86 -32.37
N THR A 25 18.67 1.07 -33.25
CA THR A 25 18.80 2.03 -34.33
C THR A 25 18.93 3.45 -33.79
N LEU A 26 20.14 4.00 -33.84
CA LEU A 26 20.46 5.43 -33.69
C LEU A 26 19.47 6.33 -34.47
N TYR A 27 18.90 5.78 -35.55
CA TYR A 27 17.87 6.36 -36.39
C TYR A 27 16.57 6.76 -35.65
N SER A 28 16.10 5.98 -34.67
CA SER A 28 14.90 6.32 -33.90
C SER A 28 15.16 7.43 -32.90
N PHE A 29 16.36 7.46 -32.30
CA PHE A 29 16.79 8.55 -31.42
C PHE A 29 17.00 9.86 -32.20
N LEU A 30 17.53 9.79 -33.42
CA LEU A 30 17.85 10.97 -34.23
C LEU A 30 16.66 11.54 -35.03
N GLN A 31 15.46 10.95 -35.04
CA GLN A 31 14.33 11.60 -35.73
C GLN A 31 13.48 12.48 -34.81
N PRO A 32 12.99 13.65 -35.31
CA PRO A 32 13.30 14.27 -36.60
C PRO A 32 14.47 15.27 -36.45
N THR A 33 15.72 14.84 -36.63
CA THR A 33 16.88 15.74 -36.71
C THR A 33 17.71 15.45 -37.96
N ILE A 34 18.19 16.53 -38.58
CA ILE A 34 18.73 16.61 -39.95
C ILE A 34 20.16 16.01 -40.06
N PHE A 35 20.65 15.30 -39.04
CA PHE A 35 21.99 14.68 -39.01
C PHE A 35 21.96 13.15 -39.21
N ALA A 36 20.90 12.61 -39.81
CA ALA A 36 20.88 11.22 -40.24
C ALA A 36 22.01 10.97 -41.25
N ILE A 37 22.93 10.05 -40.91
CA ILE A 37 24.05 9.65 -41.77
C ILE A 37 23.46 8.88 -42.97
N THR A 38 23.48 9.46 -44.17
CA THR A 38 23.08 8.77 -45.41
C THR A 38 24.31 8.06 -46.00
N ASN A 39 24.28 6.72 -46.03
CA ASN A 39 25.24 5.94 -46.81
C ASN A 39 24.94 6.13 -48.31
N THR A 40 25.95 6.53 -49.08
CA THR A 40 25.86 6.82 -50.51
C THR A 40 25.94 5.54 -51.37
N THR A 41 24.90 5.28 -52.17
CA THR A 41 24.95 4.43 -53.37
C THR A 41 24.72 5.30 -54.62
N PRO A 42 25.44 5.09 -55.73
CA PRO A 42 25.36 5.99 -56.90
C PRO A 42 24.13 5.66 -57.77
N PRO A 43 23.35 6.67 -58.24
CA PRO A 43 22.28 6.44 -59.21
C PRO A 43 22.78 6.64 -60.66
N PRO A 44 22.07 6.06 -61.65
CA PRO A 44 22.42 6.15 -63.06
C PRO A 44 21.97 7.47 -63.70
N THR A 45 22.61 7.76 -64.83
CA THR A 45 22.41 8.88 -65.76
C THR A 45 20.96 9.11 -66.20
N THR A 46 20.47 10.37 -66.16
CA THR A 46 19.90 11.09 -67.32
C THR A 46 19.56 12.57 -66.99
N THR A 47 20.21 13.46 -67.74
CA THR A 47 19.81 14.76 -68.34
C THR A 47 18.91 15.80 -67.63
N ALA A 48 19.54 16.97 -67.44
CA ALA A 48 19.10 18.33 -67.75
C ALA A 48 18.00 19.02 -66.91
N SER A 49 18.42 19.92 -66.00
CA SER A 49 18.32 21.37 -66.22
C SER A 49 18.80 22.17 -64.99
N THR A 50 19.51 23.28 -65.28
CA THR A 50 19.91 24.37 -64.38
C THR A 50 21.07 24.10 -63.39
N PRO A 51 22.16 24.91 -63.40
CA PRO A 51 23.23 24.77 -62.41
C PRO A 51 22.75 25.29 -61.04
N PRO A 52 22.89 24.53 -59.94
CA PRO A 52 22.78 25.11 -58.62
C PRO A 52 23.98 26.03 -58.40
N GLN A 53 23.69 27.29 -58.10
CA GLN A 53 24.68 28.27 -57.64
C GLN A 53 25.51 27.67 -56.51
N ARG A 54 26.84 27.68 -56.67
CA ARG A 54 27.78 27.56 -55.55
C ARG A 54 27.45 28.67 -54.55
N GLN A 55 26.81 28.33 -53.44
CA GLN A 55 26.82 29.21 -52.27
C GLN A 55 28.28 29.30 -51.80
N GLN A 56 28.86 30.49 -51.99
CA GLN A 56 30.14 30.87 -51.43
C GLN A 56 30.08 30.70 -49.91
N GLN A 57 30.96 29.86 -49.36
CA GLN A 57 31.27 29.86 -47.94
C GLN A 57 31.88 31.22 -47.61
N SER A 58 31.09 32.11 -47.00
CA SER A 58 31.60 33.36 -46.45
C SER A 58 32.43 33.04 -45.21
N LEU A 59 33.73 33.32 -45.24
CA LEU A 59 34.52 33.41 -44.02
C LEU A 59 33.89 34.47 -43.11
N LEU A 60 33.43 34.08 -41.92
CA LEU A 60 32.95 35.00 -40.89
C LEU A 60 34.08 35.97 -40.53
N THR A 61 33.81 37.28 -40.53
CA THR A 61 34.78 38.27 -40.06
C THR A 61 34.96 38.16 -38.54
N GLN A 62 36.11 38.58 -38.03
CA GLN A 62 36.49 38.42 -36.62
C GLN A 62 35.49 39.10 -35.65
N ASP A 63 34.87 40.21 -36.08
CA ASP A 63 33.81 40.90 -35.32
C ASP A 63 32.50 40.09 -35.25
N HIS A 64 32.13 39.38 -36.31
CA HIS A 64 30.94 38.52 -36.30
C HIS A 64 31.15 37.30 -35.38
N ILE A 65 32.37 36.75 -35.32
CA ILE A 65 32.70 35.64 -34.40
C ILE A 65 32.57 36.11 -32.94
N ALA A 66 33.17 37.26 -32.60
CA ALA A 66 33.07 37.83 -31.25
C ALA A 66 31.62 38.14 -30.86
N THR A 67 30.82 38.62 -31.81
CA THR A 67 29.39 38.88 -31.60
C THR A 67 28.64 37.58 -31.29
N LEU A 68 28.83 36.53 -32.09
CA LEU A 68 28.19 35.23 -31.89
C LEU A 68 28.62 34.54 -30.58
N GLU A 69 29.90 34.63 -30.18
CA GLU A 69 30.36 34.14 -28.88
C GLU A 69 29.74 34.91 -27.70
N SER A 70 29.60 36.24 -27.84
CA SER A 70 28.95 37.06 -26.82
C SER A 70 27.46 36.74 -26.68
N THR A 71 26.78 36.46 -27.80
CA THR A 71 25.37 36.03 -27.82
C THR A 71 25.25 34.65 -27.18
N LEU A 72 26.12 33.70 -27.53
CA LEU A 72 26.16 32.38 -26.91
C LEU A 72 26.32 32.47 -25.38
N HIS A 73 27.27 33.27 -24.90
CA HIS A 73 27.48 33.47 -23.46
C HIS A 73 26.24 34.05 -22.77
N ARG A 74 25.61 35.07 -23.39
CA ARG A 74 24.41 35.72 -22.83
C ARG A 74 23.21 34.78 -22.82
N SER A 75 23.00 34.01 -23.88
CA SER A 75 21.90 33.03 -23.97
C SER A 75 22.04 31.91 -22.95
N LEU A 76 23.27 31.45 -22.67
CA LEU A 76 23.52 30.47 -21.60
C LEU A 76 23.20 31.00 -20.20
N LEU A 77 23.47 32.29 -19.94
CA LEU A 77 23.09 32.94 -18.68
C LEU A 77 21.57 33.17 -18.54
N ALA A 78 20.87 33.26 -19.67
CA ALA A 78 19.43 33.50 -19.73
C ALA A 78 18.60 32.20 -19.86
N ASP A 79 19.24 31.02 -19.81
CA ASP A 79 18.60 29.70 -20.00
C ASP A 79 17.90 29.54 -21.37
N ASP A 80 18.29 30.34 -22.37
CA ASP A 80 17.77 30.27 -23.74
C ASP A 80 18.57 29.26 -24.57
N THR A 81 18.18 27.99 -24.42
CA THR A 81 18.84 26.85 -25.10
C THR A 81 18.72 26.86 -26.62
N ASP A 82 17.66 27.47 -27.17
CA ASP A 82 17.42 27.54 -28.61
C ASP A 82 18.38 28.52 -29.28
N GLU A 83 18.48 29.75 -28.77
CA GLU A 83 19.40 30.77 -29.29
C GLU A 83 20.86 30.44 -29.00
N ALA A 84 21.15 29.82 -27.85
CA ALA A 84 22.48 29.30 -27.55
C ALA A 84 22.91 28.23 -28.56
N TRP A 85 22.08 27.23 -28.84
CA TRP A 85 22.43 26.17 -29.79
C TRP A 85 22.47 26.67 -31.24
N LYS A 86 21.60 27.61 -31.65
CA LYS A 86 21.67 28.26 -32.97
C LYS A 86 22.97 29.04 -33.16
N SER A 87 23.38 29.82 -32.15
CA SER A 87 24.63 30.58 -32.16
C SER A 87 25.84 29.63 -32.28
N PHE A 88 25.84 28.52 -31.53
CA PHE A 88 26.85 27.47 -31.65
C PHE A 88 26.87 26.82 -33.04
N LYS A 89 25.70 26.50 -33.61
CA LYS A 89 25.58 25.92 -34.96
C LYS A 89 26.09 26.88 -36.04
N SER A 90 25.77 28.18 -35.91
CA SER A 90 26.25 29.22 -36.83
C SER A 90 27.78 29.31 -36.81
N LEU A 91 28.37 29.37 -35.60
CA LEU A 91 29.83 29.37 -35.41
C LEU A 91 30.49 28.13 -36.02
N THR A 92 29.92 26.94 -35.81
CA THR A 92 30.51 25.68 -36.27
C THR A 92 30.32 25.43 -37.76
N SER A 93 29.33 26.05 -38.41
CA SER A 93 29.08 25.92 -39.87
C SER A 93 30.19 26.52 -40.75
N SER A 94 30.97 27.45 -40.21
CA SER A 94 32.13 28.09 -40.87
C SER A 94 33.47 27.50 -40.44
N SER A 95 33.50 26.32 -39.79
CA SER A 95 34.71 25.69 -39.23
C SER A 95 35.42 26.51 -38.13
N THR A 96 34.72 27.47 -37.51
CA THR A 96 35.20 28.22 -36.34
C THR A 96 34.62 27.62 -35.07
N PHE A 97 35.42 27.55 -34.00
CA PHE A 97 35.00 26.96 -32.73
C PHE A 97 34.85 28.03 -31.66
N PRO A 98 33.80 27.97 -30.82
CA PRO A 98 33.73 28.80 -29.63
C PRO A 98 34.87 28.47 -28.66
N SER A 99 35.13 29.38 -27.72
CA SER A 99 36.07 29.10 -26.62
C SER A 99 35.78 27.76 -25.92
N LYS A 100 36.83 27.11 -25.41
CA LYS A 100 36.73 25.83 -24.70
C LYS A 100 35.72 25.90 -23.55
N SER A 101 35.75 26.98 -22.76
CA SER A 101 34.81 27.18 -21.65
C SER A 101 33.36 27.28 -22.13
N LEU A 102 33.10 28.05 -23.20
CA LEU A 102 31.76 28.21 -23.77
C LEU A 102 31.21 26.90 -24.34
N THR A 103 32.05 26.14 -25.04
CA THR A 103 31.69 24.85 -25.63
C THR A 103 31.29 23.84 -24.54
N ASN A 104 32.08 23.72 -23.48
CA ASN A 104 31.79 22.81 -22.38
C ASN A 104 30.58 23.27 -21.55
N SER A 105 30.43 24.58 -21.34
CA SER A 105 29.26 25.15 -20.65
C SER A 105 27.96 24.88 -21.41
N LEU A 106 27.96 25.03 -22.73
CA LEU A 106 26.80 24.72 -23.57
C LEU A 106 26.40 23.23 -23.46
N ILE A 107 27.35 22.31 -23.64
CA ILE A 107 27.06 20.87 -23.63
C ILE A 107 26.61 20.43 -22.22
N ALA A 108 27.27 20.92 -21.17
CA ALA A 108 26.88 20.62 -19.78
C ALA A 108 25.48 21.16 -19.46
N HIS A 109 25.19 22.40 -19.86
CA HIS A 109 23.89 23.02 -19.64
C HIS A 109 22.76 22.27 -20.38
N LEU A 110 22.94 21.97 -21.67
CA LEU A 110 21.99 21.16 -22.44
C LEU A 110 21.80 19.75 -21.86
N SER A 111 22.84 19.17 -21.26
CA SER A 111 22.78 17.84 -20.61
C SER A 111 22.13 17.85 -19.23
N SER A 112 22.13 19.00 -18.55
CA SER A 112 21.55 19.14 -17.21
C SER A 112 20.02 19.13 -17.24
N LEU A 113 19.43 19.60 -18.35
CA LEU A 113 17.99 19.69 -18.54
C LEU A 113 17.36 18.32 -18.83
N PRO A 114 16.15 18.02 -18.32
CA PRO A 114 15.48 16.73 -18.49
C PRO A 114 14.88 16.51 -19.89
N ASP A 115 15.11 17.42 -20.84
CA ASP A 115 14.52 17.38 -22.16
C ASP A 115 15.33 16.53 -23.16
N THR A 116 14.64 15.57 -23.79
CA THR A 116 15.23 14.69 -24.81
C THR A 116 15.73 15.43 -26.05
N HIS A 117 15.12 16.57 -26.39
CA HIS A 117 15.55 17.38 -27.55
C HIS A 117 16.86 18.12 -27.26
N ASN A 118 16.99 18.70 -26.07
CA ASN A 118 18.26 19.26 -25.60
C ASN A 118 19.37 18.19 -25.45
N LEU A 119 19.03 16.97 -25.03
CA LEU A 119 19.98 15.86 -25.01
C LEU A 119 20.47 15.47 -26.41
N LYS A 120 19.59 15.46 -27.43
CA LYS A 120 19.99 15.24 -28.84
C LYS A 120 20.93 16.33 -29.33
N ARG A 121 20.66 17.59 -28.98
CA ARG A 121 21.53 18.74 -29.30
C ARG A 121 22.89 18.62 -28.64
N ALA A 122 22.93 18.28 -27.35
CA ALA A 122 24.16 18.06 -26.61
C ALA A 122 25.02 16.93 -27.23
N PHE A 123 24.38 15.81 -27.58
CA PHE A 123 25.02 14.70 -28.30
C PHE A 123 25.60 15.12 -29.65
N ALA A 124 24.82 15.81 -30.48
CA ALA A 124 25.26 16.26 -31.79
C ALA A 124 26.45 17.24 -31.68
N SER A 125 26.40 18.18 -30.74
CA SER A 125 27.48 19.14 -30.48
C SER A 125 28.75 18.42 -30.01
N ALA A 126 28.64 17.46 -29.08
CA ALA A 126 29.77 16.68 -28.59
C ALA A 126 30.42 15.85 -29.72
N VAL A 127 29.63 15.12 -30.52
CA VAL A 127 30.13 14.33 -31.65
C VAL A 127 30.83 15.20 -32.69
N PHE A 128 30.28 16.38 -33.00
CA PHE A 128 30.92 17.32 -33.92
C PHE A 128 32.28 17.79 -33.39
N CYS A 129 32.37 18.15 -32.11
CA CYS A 129 33.62 18.56 -31.48
C CYS A 129 34.65 17.42 -31.46
N ILE A 130 34.25 16.18 -31.16
CA ILE A 130 35.16 15.01 -31.19
C ILE A 130 35.73 14.78 -32.60
N ARG A 131 34.91 14.93 -33.66
CA ARG A 131 35.37 14.68 -35.03
C ARG A 131 36.36 15.73 -35.54
N ASN A 132 36.15 17.00 -35.18
CA ASN A 132 36.88 18.11 -35.80
C ASN A 132 37.96 18.71 -34.89
N ASN A 133 37.75 18.77 -33.57
CA ASN A 133 38.75 19.27 -32.62
C ASN A 133 38.49 18.74 -31.19
N PRO A 134 38.97 17.52 -30.85
CA PRO A 134 38.73 16.89 -29.55
C PRO A 134 39.25 17.69 -28.34
N ARG A 135 40.27 18.55 -28.52
CA ARG A 135 40.90 19.32 -27.42
C ARG A 135 39.96 20.34 -26.79
N LEU A 136 38.83 20.62 -27.42
CA LEU A 136 37.81 21.55 -26.93
C LEU A 136 36.91 20.93 -25.86
N LEU A 137 36.92 19.62 -25.65
CA LEU A 137 36.03 18.95 -24.71
C LEU A 137 36.76 18.54 -23.44
N ASP A 138 36.12 18.80 -22.31
CA ASP A 138 36.56 18.32 -21.00
C ASP A 138 35.90 16.98 -20.67
N PHE A 139 36.64 16.15 -19.93
CA PHE A 139 36.14 14.83 -19.52
C PHE A 139 34.89 14.95 -18.63
N ASP A 140 34.81 15.96 -17.77
CA ASP A 140 33.65 16.18 -16.89
C ASP A 140 32.37 16.51 -17.67
N THR A 141 32.51 17.23 -18.79
CA THR A 141 31.40 17.55 -19.69
C THR A 141 30.87 16.32 -20.39
N LEU A 142 31.77 15.45 -20.88
CA LEU A 142 31.37 14.18 -21.50
C LEU A 142 30.81 13.20 -20.48
N HIS A 143 31.34 13.16 -19.26
CA HIS A 143 30.80 12.38 -18.16
C HIS A 143 29.37 12.83 -17.82
N SER A 144 29.13 14.14 -17.72
CA SER A 144 27.81 14.72 -17.47
C SER A 144 26.81 14.40 -18.57
N LEU A 145 27.24 14.42 -19.83
CA LEU A 145 26.43 14.02 -20.97
C LEU A 145 26.07 12.52 -20.92
N LEU A 146 27.04 11.64 -20.66
CA LEU A 146 26.81 10.20 -20.50
C LEU A 146 25.89 9.89 -19.31
N ALA A 147 26.05 10.61 -18.18
CA ALA A 147 25.18 10.48 -17.02
C ALA A 147 23.75 10.95 -17.32
N SER A 148 23.58 12.00 -18.14
CA SER A 148 22.27 12.42 -18.63
C SER A 148 21.63 11.37 -19.55
N MET A 149 22.41 10.75 -20.45
CA MET A 149 21.94 9.62 -21.26
C MET A 149 21.53 8.42 -20.41
N ASN A 150 22.23 8.16 -19.29
CA ASN A 150 21.85 7.10 -18.36
C ASN A 150 20.52 7.38 -17.67
N ARG A 151 20.31 8.61 -17.20
CA ARG A 151 19.02 9.04 -16.63
C ARG A 151 17.87 8.93 -17.64
N ALA A 152 18.15 9.25 -18.92
CA ALA A 152 17.19 9.12 -20.01
C ALA A 152 17.08 7.69 -20.60
N ASN A 153 17.83 6.71 -20.06
CA ASN A 153 17.93 5.35 -20.55
C ASN A 153 18.26 5.24 -22.06
N ALA A 154 19.07 6.16 -22.59
CA ALA A 154 19.35 6.30 -24.02
C ALA A 154 20.63 5.55 -24.45
N ALA A 155 20.54 4.23 -24.66
CA ALA A 155 21.69 3.37 -24.98
C ALA A 155 22.37 3.69 -26.33
N ALA A 156 21.59 3.79 -27.41
CA ALA A 156 22.14 4.00 -28.76
C ALA A 156 23.06 5.24 -28.91
N PRO A 157 22.69 6.45 -28.42
CA PRO A 157 23.58 7.60 -28.48
C PRO A 157 24.80 7.45 -27.56
N ALA A 158 24.69 6.81 -26.39
CA ALA A 158 25.83 6.59 -25.50
C ALA A 158 26.90 5.70 -26.16
N PHE A 159 26.49 4.57 -26.76
CA PHE A 159 27.39 3.70 -27.52
C PHE A 159 28.01 4.42 -28.73
N SER A 160 27.21 5.21 -29.44
CA SER A 160 27.68 5.95 -30.62
C SER A 160 28.70 7.03 -30.26
N LEU A 161 28.50 7.73 -29.13
CA LEU A 161 29.42 8.75 -28.63
C LEU A 161 30.78 8.13 -28.32
N LEU A 162 30.80 7.00 -27.62
CA LEU A 162 32.05 6.32 -27.27
C LEU A 162 32.76 5.70 -28.46
N ASN A 163 32.03 5.08 -29.38
CA ASN A 163 32.62 4.64 -30.64
C ASN A 163 33.25 5.83 -31.39
N CYS A 164 32.61 7.01 -31.38
CA CYS A 164 33.20 8.22 -31.96
C CYS A 164 34.47 8.65 -31.23
N MET A 165 34.50 8.60 -29.89
CA MET A 165 35.68 8.93 -29.08
C MET A 165 36.85 7.99 -29.38
N LEU A 166 36.61 6.67 -29.36
CA LEU A 166 37.64 5.65 -29.60
C LEU A 166 38.20 5.72 -31.03
N THR A 167 37.32 5.87 -32.04
CA THR A 167 37.74 5.97 -33.46
C THR A 167 38.58 7.21 -33.75
N HIS A 168 38.33 8.33 -33.06
CA HIS A 168 39.09 9.57 -33.23
C HIS A 168 40.24 9.72 -32.21
N ARG A 169 40.61 8.61 -31.53
CA ARG A 169 41.72 8.53 -30.56
C ARG A 169 41.61 9.52 -29.40
N PHE A 170 40.38 9.84 -28.98
CA PHE A 170 40.10 10.63 -27.77
C PHE A 170 39.85 9.67 -26.59
N PHE A 171 40.91 9.38 -25.83
CA PHE A 171 40.88 8.39 -24.75
C PHE A 171 40.54 9.03 -23.41
N MET A 172 39.38 8.67 -22.87
CA MET A 172 38.88 9.13 -21.57
C MET A 172 39.04 8.01 -20.53
N PRO A 173 39.46 8.31 -19.28
CA PRO A 173 39.59 7.31 -18.22
C PRO A 173 38.37 6.41 -18.10
N PHE A 174 38.61 5.10 -18.02
CA PHE A 174 37.56 4.08 -17.97
C PHE A 174 36.59 4.32 -16.81
N SER A 175 37.09 4.74 -15.66
CA SER A 175 36.30 5.04 -14.46
C SER A 175 35.20 6.08 -14.67
N LEU A 176 35.32 6.95 -15.68
CA LEU A 176 34.35 8.01 -15.95
C LEU A 176 33.21 7.57 -16.88
N TRP A 177 33.37 6.50 -17.65
CA TRP A 177 32.34 6.07 -18.60
C TRP A 177 31.94 4.61 -18.42
N GLY A 178 32.87 3.71 -18.09
CA GLY A 178 32.66 2.27 -17.98
C GLY A 178 31.46 1.87 -17.13
N PRO A 179 31.37 2.31 -15.86
CA PRO A 179 30.23 2.00 -15.00
C PRO A 179 28.89 2.49 -15.57
N ILE A 180 28.87 3.65 -16.23
CA ILE A 180 27.67 4.23 -16.83
C ILE A 180 27.16 3.34 -17.96
N LEU A 181 28.02 2.84 -18.86
CA LEU A 181 27.53 1.94 -19.91
C LEU A 181 27.13 0.60 -19.39
N VAL A 182 27.81 0.05 -18.38
CA VAL A 182 27.37 -1.22 -17.79
C VAL A 182 25.94 -1.07 -17.25
N ASP A 183 25.63 0.03 -16.55
CA ASP A 183 24.29 0.32 -16.04
C ASP A 183 23.26 0.50 -17.18
N ILE A 184 23.56 1.35 -18.18
CA ILE A 184 22.69 1.54 -19.36
C ILE A 184 22.45 0.22 -20.10
N SER A 185 23.48 -0.62 -20.21
CA SER A 185 23.39 -1.90 -20.93
C SER A 185 22.51 -2.89 -20.19
N ARG A 186 22.61 -2.96 -18.86
CA ARG A 186 21.72 -3.80 -18.04
C ARG A 186 20.27 -3.35 -18.11
N LYS A 187 20.01 -2.03 -18.06
CA LYS A 187 18.65 -1.48 -18.16
C LYS A 187 17.98 -1.73 -19.53
N ASN A 188 18.76 -1.75 -20.61
CA ASN A 188 18.24 -1.91 -21.98
C ASN A 188 18.45 -3.32 -22.58
N GLY A 189 19.04 -4.27 -21.85
CA GLY A 189 19.43 -5.57 -22.40
C GLY A 189 20.41 -5.47 -23.58
N SER A 190 21.37 -4.53 -23.52
CA SER A 190 22.32 -4.23 -24.60
C SER A 190 23.76 -4.67 -24.26
N LEU A 191 23.94 -5.73 -23.46
CA LEU A 191 25.26 -6.18 -23.01
C LEU A 191 26.14 -6.68 -24.17
N LEU A 192 25.56 -7.26 -25.23
CA LEU A 192 26.31 -7.57 -26.47
C LEU A 192 26.91 -6.32 -27.14
N ALA A 193 26.22 -5.18 -27.12
CA ALA A 193 26.77 -3.93 -27.66
C ALA A 193 27.92 -3.41 -26.78
N PHE A 194 27.79 -3.56 -25.46
CA PHE A 194 28.86 -3.29 -24.51
C PHE A 194 30.09 -4.17 -24.74
N LEU A 195 29.91 -5.47 -24.97
CA LEU A 195 31.01 -6.39 -25.24
C LEU A 195 31.86 -5.93 -26.44
N ARG A 196 31.23 -5.38 -27.49
CA ARG A 196 31.96 -4.83 -28.66
C ARG A 196 32.85 -3.64 -28.27
N VAL A 197 32.30 -2.67 -27.54
CA VAL A 197 33.06 -1.49 -27.07
C VAL A 197 34.13 -1.88 -26.06
N PHE A 198 33.83 -2.85 -25.18
CA PHE A 198 34.77 -3.41 -24.21
C PHE A 198 35.98 -4.04 -24.89
N ARG A 199 35.78 -4.84 -25.94
CA ARG A 199 36.89 -5.45 -26.71
C ARG A 199 37.81 -4.38 -27.30
N GLU A 200 37.23 -3.37 -27.93
CA GLU A 200 38.01 -2.30 -28.55
C GLU A 200 38.77 -1.47 -27.50
N CYS A 201 38.13 -1.18 -26.37
CA CYS A 201 38.75 -0.53 -25.22
C CYS A 201 39.96 -1.34 -24.69
N CYS A 202 39.78 -2.65 -24.47
CA CYS A 202 40.85 -3.52 -24.00
C CYS A 202 42.01 -3.61 -25.00
N ARG A 203 41.70 -3.71 -26.29
CA ARG A 203 42.70 -3.73 -27.37
C ARG A 203 43.53 -2.45 -27.35
N ILE A 204 42.88 -1.28 -27.29
CA ILE A 204 43.55 0.02 -27.20
C ILE A 204 44.39 0.12 -25.91
N ALA A 205 43.86 -0.31 -24.76
CA ALA A 205 44.58 -0.26 -23.49
C ALA A 205 45.89 -1.07 -23.52
N VAL A 206 45.86 -2.25 -24.16
CA VAL A 206 47.05 -3.12 -24.32
C VAL A 206 48.02 -2.56 -25.38
N ASP A 207 47.52 -2.24 -26.58
CA ASP A 207 48.34 -1.81 -27.72
C ASP A 207 49.06 -0.48 -27.41
N GLU A 208 48.34 0.48 -26.82
CA GLU A 208 48.83 1.83 -26.51
C GLU A 208 49.41 1.93 -25.08
N LYS A 209 49.36 0.85 -24.29
CA LYS A 209 49.84 0.77 -22.89
C LYS A 209 49.22 1.85 -21.97
N LEU A 210 47.91 2.06 -22.09
CA LEU A 210 47.17 3.09 -21.36
C LEU A 210 46.53 2.53 -20.07
N GLU A 211 47.22 2.67 -18.93
CA GLU A 211 46.72 2.17 -17.63
C GLU A 211 45.35 2.77 -17.23
N PHE A 212 45.07 4.02 -17.55
CA PHE A 212 43.79 4.68 -17.20
C PHE A 212 42.59 4.17 -18.02
N MET A 213 42.83 3.47 -19.14
CA MET A 213 41.79 2.83 -19.96
C MET A 213 41.47 1.41 -19.50
N LYS A 214 42.22 0.88 -18.53
CA LYS A 214 42.03 -0.47 -18.02
C LYS A 214 40.63 -0.61 -17.42
N PRO A 215 39.83 -1.61 -17.86
CA PRO A 215 38.54 -1.88 -17.26
C PRO A 215 38.66 -2.37 -15.83
N ASP A 216 37.63 -2.09 -15.04
CA ASP A 216 37.46 -2.65 -13.70
C ASP A 216 36.86 -4.06 -13.75
N VAL A 217 36.83 -4.73 -12.60
CA VAL A 217 36.29 -6.10 -12.47
C VAL A 217 34.80 -6.13 -12.84
N ALA A 218 34.05 -5.08 -12.50
CA ALA A 218 32.61 -5.00 -12.80
C ALA A 218 32.33 -4.98 -14.32
N ALA A 219 33.13 -4.25 -15.10
CA ALA A 219 33.06 -4.23 -16.55
C ALA A 219 33.46 -5.58 -17.18
N CYS A 220 34.51 -6.22 -16.67
CA CYS A 220 34.89 -7.56 -17.11
C CYS A 220 33.77 -8.57 -16.82
N ASN A 221 33.11 -8.46 -15.66
CA ASN A 221 31.96 -9.29 -15.30
C ASN A 221 30.76 -9.03 -16.22
N ALA A 222 30.47 -7.78 -16.59
CA ALA A 222 29.43 -7.47 -17.58
C ALA A 222 29.76 -8.02 -18.98
N ALA A 223 31.03 -8.02 -19.38
CA ALA A 223 31.48 -8.65 -20.62
C ALA A 223 31.38 -10.18 -20.57
N LEU A 224 31.72 -10.80 -19.43
CA LEU A 224 31.52 -12.23 -19.20
C LEU A 224 30.04 -12.60 -19.20
N GLU A 225 29.19 -11.80 -18.55
CA GLU A 225 27.74 -11.96 -18.56
C GLU A 225 27.19 -11.97 -19.99
N ALA A 226 27.56 -10.98 -20.81
CA ALA A 226 27.21 -10.93 -22.23
C ALA A 226 27.66 -12.19 -22.98
N SER A 227 28.91 -12.61 -22.74
CA SER A 227 29.53 -13.75 -23.43
C SER A 227 28.91 -15.09 -23.04
N CYS A 228 28.53 -15.24 -21.77
CA CYS A 228 28.04 -16.48 -21.20
C CYS A 228 26.52 -16.65 -21.33
N ARG A 229 25.74 -15.58 -21.10
CA ARG A 229 24.27 -15.62 -21.06
C ARG A 229 23.60 -15.22 -22.38
N GLU A 230 24.14 -14.22 -23.10
CA GLU A 230 23.56 -13.73 -24.35
C GLU A 230 24.19 -14.41 -25.58
N LEU A 231 25.52 -14.46 -25.66
CA LEU A 231 26.24 -15.05 -26.80
C LEU A 231 26.41 -16.57 -26.69
N GLU A 232 26.50 -17.08 -25.46
CA GLU A 232 26.79 -18.48 -25.12
C GLU A 232 28.06 -19.05 -25.80
N SER A 233 29.09 -18.22 -25.99
CA SER A 233 30.32 -18.60 -26.69
C SER A 233 31.47 -18.89 -25.73
N LEU A 234 31.93 -20.14 -25.72
CA LEU A 234 33.09 -20.58 -24.92
C LEU A 234 34.37 -19.83 -25.30
N ALA A 235 34.63 -19.69 -26.60
CA ALA A 235 35.82 -19.02 -27.11
C ALA A 235 35.86 -17.55 -26.67
N GLU A 236 34.70 -16.90 -26.63
CA GLU A 236 34.63 -15.50 -26.23
C GLU A 236 34.83 -15.33 -24.72
N ALA A 237 34.17 -16.15 -23.90
CA ALA A 237 34.33 -16.10 -22.45
C ALA A 237 35.79 -16.35 -22.04
N GLU A 238 36.46 -17.31 -22.68
CA GLU A 238 37.89 -17.57 -22.47
C GLU A 238 38.77 -16.38 -22.91
N THR A 239 38.42 -15.73 -24.02
CA THR A 239 39.12 -14.52 -24.48
C THR A 239 39.01 -13.38 -23.45
N VAL A 240 37.83 -13.20 -22.83
CA VAL A 240 37.65 -12.19 -21.78
C VAL A 240 38.51 -12.51 -20.55
N ILE A 241 38.55 -13.77 -20.10
CA ILE A 241 39.39 -14.19 -18.96
C ILE A 241 40.89 -14.03 -19.27
N GLN A 242 41.32 -14.38 -20.48
CA GLN A 242 42.69 -14.14 -20.93
C GLN A 242 43.02 -12.64 -20.94
N THR A 243 42.08 -11.80 -21.38
CA THR A 243 42.23 -10.34 -21.39
C THR A 243 42.35 -9.79 -19.97
N MET A 244 41.54 -10.27 -19.02
CA MET A 244 41.70 -9.95 -17.59
C MET A 244 43.12 -10.31 -17.10
N ALA A 245 43.69 -11.43 -17.56
CA ALA A 245 45.04 -11.84 -17.21
C ALA A 245 46.15 -10.96 -17.76
N VAL A 246 46.04 -10.57 -19.03
CA VAL A 246 46.98 -9.65 -19.68
C VAL A 246 46.94 -8.29 -18.99
N LEU A 247 45.74 -7.75 -18.75
CA LEU A 247 45.54 -6.45 -18.11
C LEU A 247 45.84 -6.48 -16.60
N GLY A 248 45.93 -7.65 -15.98
CA GLY A 248 46.13 -7.80 -14.54
C GLY A 248 44.90 -7.35 -13.74
N VAL A 249 43.70 -7.64 -14.24
CA VAL A 249 42.43 -7.56 -13.49
C VAL A 249 42.19 -8.92 -12.85
N ARG A 250 42.01 -8.96 -11.52
CA ARG A 250 41.81 -10.22 -10.80
C ARG A 250 40.33 -10.64 -10.91
N PRO A 251 40.01 -11.87 -11.37
CA PRO A 251 38.66 -12.41 -11.33
C PRO A 251 38.12 -12.52 -9.90
N ASP A 252 36.82 -12.31 -9.75
CA ASP A 252 36.08 -12.47 -8.51
C ASP A 252 35.11 -13.65 -8.58
N GLU A 253 34.32 -13.84 -7.52
CA GLU A 253 33.32 -14.92 -7.43
C GLU A 253 32.28 -14.86 -8.55
N LEU A 254 31.86 -13.65 -8.96
CA LEU A 254 30.91 -13.45 -10.06
C LEU A 254 31.52 -13.84 -11.41
N SER A 255 32.81 -13.51 -11.64
CA SER A 255 33.53 -13.95 -12.85
C SER A 255 33.47 -15.47 -13.01
N PHE A 256 33.76 -16.20 -11.92
CA PHE A 256 33.71 -17.67 -11.93
C PHE A 256 32.29 -18.21 -12.04
N GLY A 257 31.29 -17.54 -11.44
CA GLY A 257 29.88 -17.87 -11.59
C GLY A 257 29.43 -17.84 -13.06
N PHE A 258 29.77 -16.81 -13.84
CA PHE A 258 29.40 -16.74 -15.25
C PHE A 258 30.04 -17.86 -16.09
N LEU A 259 31.31 -18.19 -15.84
CA LEU A 259 31.96 -19.33 -16.50
C LEU A 259 31.30 -20.65 -16.13
N ALA A 260 30.96 -20.84 -14.85
CA ALA A 260 30.30 -22.04 -14.37
C ALA A 260 28.96 -22.25 -15.06
N TYR A 261 28.15 -21.19 -15.19
CA TYR A 261 26.92 -21.20 -15.97
C TYR A 261 27.16 -21.68 -17.40
N LEU A 262 28.13 -21.10 -18.10
CA LEU A 262 28.39 -21.43 -19.50
C LEU A 262 28.94 -22.86 -19.67
N TYR A 263 29.83 -23.31 -18.79
CA TYR A 263 30.36 -24.66 -18.83
C TYR A 263 29.29 -25.71 -18.53
N ALA A 264 28.40 -25.44 -17.57
CA ALA A 264 27.24 -26.30 -17.30
C ALA A 264 26.28 -26.33 -18.50
N LEU A 265 25.97 -25.16 -19.07
CA LEU A 265 25.11 -25.04 -20.25
C LEU A 265 25.64 -25.85 -21.46
N LYS A 266 26.95 -25.91 -21.65
CA LYS A 266 27.60 -26.65 -22.75
C LYS A 266 28.02 -28.08 -22.36
N GLY A 267 27.72 -28.54 -21.15
CA GLY A 267 28.05 -29.89 -20.66
C GLY A 267 29.56 -30.19 -20.58
N ARG A 268 30.39 -29.19 -20.26
CA ARG A 268 31.86 -29.33 -20.14
C ARG A 268 32.27 -29.61 -18.69
N ASN A 269 32.00 -30.83 -18.22
CA ASN A 269 32.26 -31.25 -16.84
C ASN A 269 33.75 -31.26 -16.48
N ASP A 270 34.63 -31.52 -17.46
CA ASP A 270 36.09 -31.39 -17.35
C ASP A 270 36.49 -29.98 -16.88
N LYS A 271 35.96 -28.95 -17.55
CA LYS A 271 36.24 -27.55 -17.22
C LYS A 271 35.61 -27.10 -15.91
N ILE A 272 34.49 -27.70 -15.50
CA ILE A 272 33.85 -27.40 -14.20
C ILE A 272 34.73 -27.90 -13.05
N LEU A 273 35.36 -29.06 -13.18
CA LEU A 273 36.30 -29.57 -12.17
C LEU A 273 37.56 -28.69 -12.07
N GLU A 274 38.12 -28.29 -13.21
CA GLU A 274 39.23 -27.32 -13.25
C GLU A 274 38.84 -25.97 -12.63
N LEU A 275 37.62 -25.50 -12.90
CA LEU A 275 37.09 -24.26 -12.34
C LEU A 275 36.95 -24.34 -10.81
N LYS A 276 36.45 -25.45 -10.26
CA LYS A 276 36.34 -25.66 -8.80
C LYS A 276 37.72 -25.61 -8.12
N ASP A 277 38.74 -26.24 -8.72
CA ASP A 277 40.12 -26.15 -8.22
C ASP A 277 40.68 -24.72 -8.30
N LEU A 278 40.38 -24.00 -9.38
CA LEU A 278 40.80 -22.60 -9.53
C LEU A 278 40.15 -21.68 -8.50
N VAL A 279 38.86 -21.85 -8.24
CA VAL A 279 38.09 -21.09 -7.22
C VAL A 279 38.71 -21.32 -5.83
N ALA A 280 39.01 -22.57 -5.48
CA ALA A 280 39.67 -22.91 -4.22
C ALA A 280 41.06 -22.26 -4.09
N ARG A 281 41.88 -22.29 -5.16
CA ARG A 281 43.21 -21.63 -5.18
C ARG A 281 43.14 -20.11 -5.03
N PHE A 282 42.03 -19.49 -5.43
CA PHE A 282 41.82 -18.05 -5.27
C PHE A 282 41.36 -17.64 -3.86
N GLY A 283 41.15 -18.63 -2.97
CA GLY A 283 40.70 -18.42 -1.60
C GLY A 283 39.19 -18.28 -1.46
N PHE A 284 38.43 -18.68 -2.49
CA PHE A 284 36.97 -18.72 -2.44
C PHE A 284 36.57 -20.15 -2.05
N SER A 285 36.04 -20.34 -0.85
CA SER A 285 35.53 -21.64 -0.38
C SER A 285 34.01 -21.61 -0.36
N ASN A 286 33.37 -22.60 -1.01
CA ASN A 286 31.92 -22.84 -1.02
C ASN A 286 31.06 -21.60 -1.25
N THR A 287 30.97 -21.17 -2.50
CA THR A 287 30.27 -19.96 -2.91
C THR A 287 28.85 -20.26 -3.41
N PRO A 288 27.79 -19.83 -2.71
CA PRO A 288 26.40 -20.02 -3.18
C PRO A 288 26.16 -19.48 -4.60
N ILE A 289 26.89 -18.43 -4.99
CA ILE A 289 26.84 -17.84 -6.34
C ILE A 289 27.31 -18.84 -7.40
N LEU A 290 28.35 -19.64 -7.12
CA LEU A 290 28.87 -20.64 -8.05
C LEU A 290 27.85 -21.76 -8.26
N SER A 291 27.29 -22.29 -7.17
CA SER A 291 26.27 -23.34 -7.21
C SER A 291 25.00 -22.88 -7.91
N ALA A 292 24.50 -21.67 -7.62
CA ALA A 292 23.33 -21.10 -8.28
C ALA A 292 23.53 -20.96 -9.80
N ASN A 293 24.71 -20.49 -10.25
CA ASN A 293 25.00 -20.38 -11.68
C ASN A 293 25.19 -21.74 -12.36
N LEU A 294 25.79 -22.74 -11.68
CA LEU A 294 25.86 -24.11 -12.18
C LEU A 294 24.47 -24.71 -12.36
N ILE A 295 23.61 -24.58 -11.35
CA ILE A 295 22.21 -25.04 -11.39
C ILE A 295 21.49 -24.39 -12.57
N SER A 296 21.56 -23.06 -12.70
CA SER A 296 20.92 -22.31 -13.79
C SER A 296 21.41 -22.78 -15.18
N GLY A 297 22.71 -23.03 -15.32
CA GLY A 297 23.30 -23.56 -16.56
C GLY A 297 22.82 -24.97 -16.89
N TYR A 298 22.81 -25.87 -15.91
CA TYR A 298 22.35 -27.26 -16.09
C TYR A 298 20.85 -27.34 -16.39
N VAL A 299 20.02 -26.54 -15.70
CA VAL A 299 18.58 -26.41 -15.98
C VAL A 299 18.36 -26.02 -17.44
N LYS A 300 19.07 -25.00 -17.95
CA LYS A 300 18.92 -24.56 -19.34
C LYS A 300 19.45 -25.58 -20.35
N SER A 301 20.41 -26.42 -19.97
CA SER A 301 20.89 -27.54 -20.80
C SER A 301 19.96 -28.76 -20.80
N GLY A 302 18.99 -28.83 -19.89
CA GLY A 302 18.13 -30.00 -19.68
C GLY A 302 18.78 -31.15 -18.88
N ASN A 303 20.01 -30.97 -18.37
CA ASN A 303 20.68 -31.99 -17.57
C ASN A 303 20.24 -31.91 -16.09
N LEU A 304 19.04 -32.42 -15.82
CA LEU A 304 18.41 -32.39 -14.50
C LEU A 304 19.12 -33.27 -13.46
N GLU A 305 19.80 -34.34 -13.87
CA GLU A 305 20.58 -35.21 -12.97
C GLU A 305 21.73 -34.44 -12.32
N SER A 306 22.46 -33.65 -13.11
CA SER A 306 23.54 -32.79 -12.59
C SER A 306 23.01 -31.67 -11.69
N VAL A 307 21.78 -31.19 -11.89
CA VAL A 307 21.13 -30.24 -10.96
C VAL A 307 20.95 -30.88 -9.59
N SER A 308 20.38 -32.09 -9.55
CA SER A 308 20.21 -32.84 -8.30
C SER A 308 21.55 -33.12 -7.62
N GLU A 309 22.57 -33.52 -8.39
CA GLU A 309 23.90 -33.77 -7.85
C GLU A 309 24.53 -32.52 -7.20
N VAL A 310 24.43 -31.35 -7.85
CA VAL A 310 24.95 -30.09 -7.29
C VAL A 310 24.25 -29.73 -5.98
N ILE A 311 22.92 -29.82 -5.92
CA ILE A 311 22.15 -29.50 -4.69
C ILE A 311 22.52 -30.46 -3.55
N LEU A 312 22.57 -31.77 -3.84
CA LEU A 312 22.95 -32.78 -2.84
C LEU A 312 24.42 -32.64 -2.40
N CYS A 313 25.32 -32.20 -3.29
CA CYS A 313 26.71 -31.91 -2.94
C CYS A 313 26.79 -30.71 -1.98
N CYS A 314 26.04 -29.63 -2.26
CA CYS A 314 25.97 -28.46 -1.39
C CYS A 314 25.45 -28.82 0.00
N LEU A 315 24.45 -29.70 0.12
CA LEU A 315 23.97 -30.20 1.41
C LEU A 315 25.06 -30.93 2.21
N ARG A 316 25.83 -31.80 1.55
CA ARG A 316 26.90 -32.56 2.23
C ARG A 316 28.01 -31.65 2.74
N GLU A 317 28.31 -30.59 2.00
CA GLU A 317 29.37 -29.64 2.34
C GLU A 317 28.94 -28.61 3.40
N ALA A 318 27.63 -28.36 3.55
CA ALA A 318 27.10 -27.38 4.49
C ALA A 318 27.16 -27.82 5.97
N ASN A 319 27.50 -29.07 6.28
CA ASN A 319 27.67 -29.59 7.66
C ASN A 319 26.51 -29.25 8.64
N GLY A 320 25.28 -29.12 8.13
CA GLY A 320 24.09 -28.78 8.92
C GLY A 320 23.80 -27.28 9.07
N GLU A 321 24.54 -26.40 8.39
CA GLU A 321 24.16 -25.00 8.19
C GLU A 321 23.19 -24.84 7.00
N ASP A 322 22.43 -23.74 7.00
CA ASP A 322 21.42 -23.44 5.99
C ASP A 322 22.04 -23.30 4.59
N LEU A 323 21.43 -23.96 3.59
CA LEU A 323 21.75 -23.70 2.19
C LEU A 323 21.30 -22.28 1.83
N ASN A 324 22.25 -21.38 1.58
CA ASN A 324 22.01 -20.03 1.07
C ASN A 324 21.66 -20.02 -0.44
N LEU A 325 20.80 -20.92 -0.90
CA LEU A 325 20.22 -20.84 -2.24
C LEU A 325 19.04 -19.86 -2.24
N SER A 326 18.98 -19.00 -3.24
CA SER A 326 17.87 -18.03 -3.36
C SER A 326 16.57 -18.72 -3.80
N GLU A 327 15.44 -18.15 -3.40
CA GLU A 327 14.11 -18.54 -3.87
C GLU A 327 14.03 -18.61 -5.40
N GLN A 328 14.66 -17.65 -6.09
CA GLN A 328 14.75 -17.63 -7.55
C GLN A 328 15.46 -18.88 -8.12
N THR A 329 16.47 -19.41 -7.42
CA THR A 329 17.17 -20.63 -7.85
C THR A 329 16.22 -21.84 -7.79
N TYR A 330 15.42 -21.96 -6.73
CA TYR A 330 14.41 -23.03 -6.63
C TYR A 330 13.33 -22.89 -7.69
N CYS A 331 12.86 -21.68 -8.00
CA CYS A 331 11.94 -21.44 -9.11
C CYS A 331 12.52 -21.85 -10.47
N GLU A 332 13.82 -21.62 -10.71
CA GLU A 332 14.49 -22.10 -11.92
C GLU A 332 14.54 -23.64 -11.98
N VAL A 333 14.92 -24.29 -10.87
CA VAL A 333 14.93 -25.77 -10.76
C VAL A 333 13.55 -26.34 -11.05
N VAL A 334 12.51 -25.83 -10.38
CA VAL A 334 11.12 -26.27 -10.57
C VAL A 334 10.69 -26.09 -12.03
N ASN A 335 10.97 -24.94 -12.64
CA ASN A 335 10.66 -24.72 -14.06
C ASN A 335 11.38 -25.71 -14.98
N GLY A 336 12.63 -26.07 -14.68
CA GLY A 336 13.38 -27.10 -15.41
C GLY A 336 12.69 -28.47 -15.33
N PHE A 337 12.50 -28.98 -14.11
CA PHE A 337 11.93 -30.31 -13.89
C PHE A 337 10.48 -30.43 -14.38
N LEU A 338 9.65 -29.38 -14.19
CA LEU A 338 8.23 -29.42 -14.51
C LEU A 338 7.90 -29.11 -15.98
N LYS A 339 8.80 -28.47 -16.74
CA LYS A 339 8.66 -28.35 -18.20
C LYS A 339 8.87 -29.69 -18.90
N ASP A 340 9.78 -30.50 -18.37
CA ASP A 340 10.11 -31.83 -18.91
C ASP A 340 9.22 -32.94 -18.35
N GLY A 341 8.19 -32.60 -17.54
CA GLY A 341 7.28 -33.57 -16.92
C GLY A 341 7.96 -34.52 -15.93
N CYS A 342 9.16 -34.17 -15.44
CA CYS A 342 10.01 -35.02 -14.62
C CYS A 342 9.65 -34.92 -13.12
N PHE A 343 8.38 -35.15 -12.77
CA PHE A 343 7.90 -35.15 -11.38
C PHE A 343 8.66 -36.15 -10.51
N LYS A 344 8.95 -37.34 -11.07
CA LYS A 344 9.73 -38.39 -10.40
C LYS A 344 11.14 -37.92 -10.03
N GLY A 345 11.79 -37.15 -10.90
CA GLY A 345 13.12 -36.61 -10.65
C GLY A 345 13.12 -35.57 -9.52
N LEU A 346 12.09 -34.72 -9.49
CA LEU A 346 11.93 -33.72 -8.43
C LEU A 346 11.60 -34.36 -7.08
N ALA A 347 10.72 -35.38 -7.08
CA ALA A 347 10.42 -36.18 -5.89
C ALA A 347 11.67 -36.90 -5.35
N ASN A 348 12.46 -37.55 -6.23
CA ASN A 348 13.73 -38.17 -5.86
C ASN A 348 14.70 -37.17 -5.23
N LEU A 349 14.82 -35.96 -5.79
CA LEU A 349 15.66 -34.90 -5.24
C LEU A 349 15.25 -34.55 -3.81
N ILE A 350 13.94 -34.37 -3.56
CA ILE A 350 13.44 -34.03 -2.22
C ILE A 350 13.73 -35.18 -1.25
N ILE A 351 13.49 -36.44 -1.64
CA ILE A 351 13.73 -37.62 -0.78
C ILE A 351 15.22 -37.75 -0.43
N GLU A 352 16.12 -37.61 -1.41
CA GLU A 352 17.56 -37.68 -1.16
C GLU A 352 18.07 -36.49 -0.33
N ALA A 353 17.50 -35.30 -0.54
CA ALA A 353 17.80 -34.13 0.29
C ALA A 353 17.39 -34.35 1.75
N GLN A 354 16.18 -34.84 2.00
CA GLN A 354 15.68 -35.13 3.36
C GLN A 354 16.56 -36.12 4.13
N LYS A 355 17.21 -37.08 3.46
CA LYS A 355 18.15 -38.01 4.09
C LYS A 355 19.44 -37.34 4.57
N LEU A 356 19.83 -36.24 3.93
CA LEU A 356 21.05 -35.48 4.24
C LEU A 356 20.77 -34.33 5.21
N GLU A 357 19.52 -33.88 5.32
CA GLU A 357 19.11 -32.81 6.23
C GLU A 357 19.19 -33.25 7.71
N PRO A 358 19.59 -32.35 8.63
CA PRO A 358 19.61 -32.66 10.04
C PRO A 358 18.19 -32.79 10.59
N ALA A 359 17.97 -33.70 11.54
CA ALA A 359 16.65 -33.93 12.15
C ALA A 359 16.04 -32.71 12.87
N THR A 360 16.84 -31.67 13.14
CA THR A 360 16.44 -30.42 13.78
C THR A 360 16.18 -29.28 12.78
N ILE A 361 16.20 -29.54 11.46
CA ILE A 361 15.93 -28.51 10.46
C ILE A 361 14.51 -27.96 10.63
N LYS A 362 14.36 -26.63 10.52
CA LYS A 362 13.02 -26.02 10.51
C LYS A 362 12.34 -26.35 9.18
N ALA A 363 11.04 -26.63 9.22
CA ALA A 363 10.29 -27.06 8.05
C ALA A 363 10.38 -26.07 6.87
N ASP A 364 10.37 -24.76 7.16
CA ASP A 364 10.48 -23.65 6.20
C ASP A 364 11.86 -23.53 5.52
N LYS A 365 12.88 -24.21 6.04
CA LYS A 365 14.23 -24.25 5.49
C LYS A 365 14.57 -25.57 4.79
N SER A 366 13.68 -26.55 4.84
CA SER A 366 13.88 -27.82 4.13
C SER A 366 13.81 -27.58 2.62
N ILE A 367 14.62 -28.31 1.85
CA ILE A 367 14.57 -28.28 0.38
C ILE A 367 13.18 -28.67 -0.11
N GLY A 368 12.53 -29.64 0.56
CA GLY A 368 11.17 -30.05 0.23
C GLY A 368 10.18 -28.88 0.31
N PHE A 369 10.24 -28.09 1.38
CA PHE A 369 9.44 -26.87 1.50
C PHE A 369 9.80 -25.85 0.42
N CYS A 370 11.08 -25.53 0.21
CA CYS A 370 11.48 -24.52 -0.76
C CYS A 370 11.07 -24.88 -2.20
N VAL A 371 11.24 -26.15 -2.60
CA VAL A 371 10.85 -26.65 -3.93
C VAL A 371 9.33 -26.60 -4.11
N ILE A 372 8.56 -27.03 -3.13
CA ILE A 372 7.10 -27.02 -3.22
C ILE A 372 6.53 -25.60 -3.13
N ASN A 373 7.08 -24.75 -2.26
CA ASN A 373 6.71 -23.34 -2.20
C ASN A 373 6.99 -22.65 -3.54
N ALA A 374 8.16 -22.91 -4.16
CA ALA A 374 8.45 -22.43 -5.50
C ALA A 374 7.47 -22.97 -6.57
N CYS A 375 6.98 -24.22 -6.46
CA CYS A 375 5.91 -24.71 -7.34
C CYS A 375 4.62 -23.91 -7.17
N VAL A 376 4.25 -23.60 -5.92
CA VAL A 376 3.07 -22.81 -5.57
C VAL A 376 3.19 -21.36 -6.07
N ASP A 377 4.34 -20.71 -5.85
CA ASP A 377 4.57 -19.33 -6.26
C ASP A 377 4.59 -19.17 -7.79
N LEU A 378 4.96 -20.22 -8.53
CA LEU A 378 4.84 -20.30 -9.98
C LEU A 378 3.42 -20.59 -10.48
N GLY A 379 2.45 -20.81 -9.58
CA GLY A 379 1.06 -21.15 -9.92
C GLY A 379 0.88 -22.60 -10.37
N PHE A 380 1.80 -23.50 -10.01
CA PHE A 380 1.76 -24.91 -10.39
C PHE A 380 1.26 -25.82 -9.26
N SER A 381 0.19 -25.42 -8.56
CA SER A 381 -0.38 -26.13 -7.40
C SER A 381 -0.74 -27.59 -7.70
N ASP A 382 -1.31 -27.89 -8.89
CA ASP A 382 -1.60 -29.27 -9.31
C ASP A 382 -0.34 -30.11 -9.52
N LYS A 383 0.71 -29.49 -10.09
CA LYS A 383 1.98 -30.17 -10.30
C LYS A 383 2.71 -30.39 -8.99
N ALA A 384 2.59 -29.47 -8.04
CA ALA A 384 3.12 -29.62 -6.69
C ALA A 384 2.49 -30.83 -5.99
N HIS A 385 1.17 -31.00 -6.12
CA HIS A 385 0.47 -32.18 -5.61
C HIS A 385 0.91 -33.46 -6.33
N ALA A 386 1.09 -33.44 -7.65
CA ALA A 386 1.64 -34.59 -8.38
C ALA A 386 3.07 -34.97 -7.94
N VAL A 387 3.87 -34.00 -7.47
CA VAL A 387 5.19 -34.28 -6.88
C VAL A 387 5.02 -34.97 -5.53
N LEU A 388 4.06 -34.55 -4.69
CA LEU A 388 3.71 -35.24 -3.45
C LEU A 388 3.32 -36.70 -3.70
N ASP A 389 2.41 -36.96 -4.65
CA ASP A 389 2.00 -38.33 -5.00
C ASP A 389 3.20 -39.22 -5.39
N GLN A 390 4.16 -38.64 -6.11
CA GLN A 390 5.38 -39.33 -6.49
C GLN A 390 6.32 -39.57 -5.30
N MET A 391 6.37 -38.66 -4.34
CA MET A 391 7.13 -38.86 -3.10
C MET A 391 6.54 -40.00 -2.27
N ASP A 392 5.22 -40.04 -2.13
CA ASP A 392 4.50 -41.10 -1.41
C ASP A 392 4.67 -42.46 -2.10
N ALA A 393 4.55 -42.52 -3.43
CA ALA A 393 4.76 -43.74 -4.21
C ALA A 393 6.20 -44.30 -4.09
N GLN A 394 7.17 -43.45 -3.77
CA GLN A 394 8.58 -43.84 -3.57
C GLN A 394 8.90 -44.17 -2.11
N GLY A 395 7.93 -44.06 -1.20
CA GLY A 395 8.10 -44.31 0.23
C GLY A 395 8.87 -43.20 0.95
N GLY A 396 8.84 -41.97 0.43
CA GLY A 396 9.39 -40.81 1.11
C GLY A 396 8.58 -40.45 2.36
N ALA A 397 9.24 -40.08 3.46
CA ALA A 397 8.56 -39.54 4.63
C ALA A 397 8.24 -38.06 4.40
N VAL A 398 7.01 -37.75 3.99
CA VAL A 398 6.58 -36.37 3.76
C VAL A 398 6.28 -35.69 5.10
N GLY A 399 7.00 -34.60 5.40
CA GLY A 399 6.73 -33.77 6.58
C GLY A 399 5.67 -32.70 6.31
N LEU A 400 5.14 -32.09 7.37
CA LEU A 400 4.16 -30.99 7.28
C LEU A 400 4.62 -29.82 6.40
N GLY A 401 5.93 -29.55 6.33
CA GLY A 401 6.49 -28.49 5.49
C GLY A 401 6.22 -28.66 4.00
N VAL A 402 5.95 -29.87 3.51
CA VAL A 402 5.66 -30.11 2.09
C VAL A 402 4.16 -29.97 1.80
N TYR A 403 3.32 -30.35 2.76
CA TYR A 403 1.86 -30.24 2.64
C TYR A 403 1.32 -28.82 2.81
N ILE A 404 1.83 -28.07 3.79
CA ILE A 404 1.30 -26.74 4.16
C ILE A 404 1.31 -25.74 2.99
N PRO A 405 2.38 -25.59 2.18
CA PRO A 405 2.37 -24.65 1.07
C PRO A 405 1.29 -24.96 0.02
N ILE A 406 1.10 -26.25 -0.32
CA ILE A 406 0.06 -26.69 -1.27
C ILE A 406 -1.34 -26.43 -0.68
N LEU A 407 -1.52 -26.73 0.60
CA LEU A 407 -2.77 -26.46 1.30
C LEU A 407 -3.12 -24.97 1.29
N LYS A 408 -2.15 -24.10 1.60
CA LYS A 408 -2.32 -22.64 1.51
C LYS A 408 -2.59 -22.17 0.09
N ALA A 409 -2.00 -22.80 -0.92
CA ALA A 409 -2.28 -22.51 -2.31
C ALA A 409 -3.74 -22.80 -2.65
N TYR A 410 -4.23 -24.00 -2.29
CA TYR A 410 -5.64 -24.37 -2.50
C TYR A 410 -6.62 -23.46 -1.77
N CYS A 411 -6.29 -23.00 -0.56
CA CYS A 411 -7.09 -21.98 0.14
C CYS A 411 -7.18 -20.68 -0.66
N LYS A 412 -6.04 -20.16 -1.16
CA LYS A 412 -5.99 -18.92 -1.95
C LYS A 412 -6.69 -19.04 -3.30
N GLU A 413 -6.68 -20.24 -3.88
CA GLU A 413 -7.36 -20.57 -5.14
C GLU A 413 -8.85 -20.92 -4.96
N TYR A 414 -9.37 -20.93 -3.72
CA TYR A 414 -10.73 -21.35 -3.37
C TYR A 414 -11.08 -22.79 -3.78
N ARG A 415 -10.08 -23.69 -3.78
CA ARG A 415 -10.21 -25.11 -4.13
C ARG A 415 -10.40 -25.97 -2.88
N THR A 416 -11.58 -25.83 -2.29
CA THR A 416 -11.93 -26.40 -0.97
C THR A 416 -11.97 -27.92 -0.95
N ALA A 417 -12.40 -28.56 -2.05
CA ALA A 417 -12.48 -30.01 -2.15
C ALA A 417 -11.07 -30.66 -2.13
N GLU A 418 -10.13 -30.11 -2.89
CA GLU A 418 -8.74 -30.59 -2.90
C GLU A 418 -8.03 -30.27 -1.58
N ALA A 419 -8.31 -29.10 -0.98
CA ALA A 419 -7.78 -28.76 0.33
C ALA A 419 -8.25 -29.72 1.42
N THR A 420 -9.55 -30.07 1.45
CA THR A 420 -10.09 -31.04 2.43
C THR A 420 -9.55 -32.45 2.20
N GLN A 421 -9.37 -32.87 0.95
CA GLN A 421 -8.71 -34.13 0.64
C GLN A 421 -7.27 -34.17 1.19
N LEU A 422 -6.51 -33.10 0.97
CA LEU A 422 -5.14 -33.00 1.46
C LEU A 422 -5.06 -33.03 3.00
N VAL A 423 -6.02 -32.43 3.70
CA VAL A 423 -6.13 -32.52 5.17
C VAL A 423 -6.32 -33.97 5.62
N MET A 424 -7.17 -34.75 4.93
CA MET A 424 -7.36 -36.17 5.23
C MET A 424 -6.06 -36.97 5.00
N GLU A 425 -5.33 -36.68 3.93
CA GLU A 425 -4.03 -37.32 3.64
C GLU A 425 -3.00 -37.01 4.73
N ILE A 426 -2.90 -35.75 5.17
CA ILE A 426 -2.04 -35.33 6.30
C ILE A 426 -2.40 -36.09 7.58
N SER A 427 -3.69 -36.22 7.88
CA SER A 427 -4.19 -36.96 9.05
C SER A 427 -3.86 -38.46 8.96
N ASN A 428 -4.04 -39.07 7.78
CA ASN A 428 -3.71 -40.47 7.52
C ASN A 428 -2.20 -40.75 7.61
N ALA A 429 -1.36 -39.76 7.27
CA ALA A 429 0.08 -39.80 7.47
C ALA A 429 0.49 -39.66 8.96
N GLY A 430 -0.46 -39.46 9.88
CA GLY A 430 -0.23 -39.29 11.31
C GLY A 430 0.29 -37.90 11.70
N LEU A 431 0.22 -36.93 10.78
CA LEU A 431 0.62 -35.54 11.00
C LEU A 431 -0.54 -34.73 11.57
N ARG A 432 -0.24 -33.64 12.27
CA ARG A 432 -1.24 -32.76 12.89
C ARG A 432 -1.08 -31.32 12.43
N LEU A 433 -2.14 -30.77 11.85
CA LEU A 433 -2.25 -29.35 11.55
C LEU A 433 -2.43 -28.53 12.82
N ASP A 434 -1.99 -27.28 12.79
CA ASP A 434 -2.20 -26.30 13.85
C ASP A 434 -3.54 -25.55 13.69
N ALA A 435 -3.93 -24.79 14.71
CA ALA A 435 -5.19 -24.05 14.72
C ALA A 435 -5.26 -23.02 13.59
N GLY A 436 -4.14 -22.31 13.33
CA GLY A 436 -4.08 -21.29 12.29
C GLY A 436 -4.33 -21.84 10.89
N THR A 437 -3.79 -23.02 10.57
CA THR A 437 -4.05 -23.65 9.26
C THR A 437 -5.52 -24.04 9.10
N TYR A 438 -6.17 -24.55 10.15
CA TYR A 438 -7.62 -24.82 10.12
C TYR A 438 -8.45 -23.54 9.96
N ASP A 439 -8.10 -22.46 10.69
CA ASP A 439 -8.79 -21.17 10.58
C ASP A 439 -8.73 -20.62 9.14
N GLU A 440 -7.55 -20.64 8.50
CA GLU A 440 -7.37 -20.21 7.10
C GLU A 440 -8.22 -21.06 6.12
N LEU A 441 -8.27 -22.38 6.31
CA LEU A 441 -9.06 -23.30 5.49
C LEU A 441 -10.58 -23.07 5.64
N ILE A 442 -11.02 -22.86 6.87
CA ILE A 442 -12.43 -22.60 7.18
C ILE A 442 -12.84 -21.25 6.60
N GLU A 443 -12.01 -20.21 6.73
CA GLU A 443 -12.26 -18.91 6.13
C GLU A 443 -12.39 -18.98 4.59
N ALA A 444 -11.47 -19.70 3.93
CA ALA A 444 -11.54 -19.93 2.48
C ALA A 444 -12.80 -20.70 2.07
N SER A 445 -13.21 -21.71 2.85
CA SER A 445 -14.43 -22.49 2.60
C SER A 445 -15.70 -21.66 2.80
N MET A 446 -15.73 -20.81 3.82
CA MET A 446 -16.85 -19.89 4.06
C MET A 446 -16.97 -18.83 2.97
N THR A 447 -15.84 -18.30 2.48
CA THR A 447 -15.79 -17.29 1.41
C THR A 447 -16.26 -17.86 0.07
N SER A 448 -15.91 -19.11 -0.23
CA SER A 448 -16.36 -19.84 -1.43
C SER A 448 -17.79 -20.41 -1.32
N GLN A 449 -18.46 -20.20 -0.18
CA GLN A 449 -19.79 -20.75 0.14
C GLN A 449 -19.86 -22.29 0.15
N ASP A 450 -18.71 -22.96 0.30
CA ASP A 450 -18.64 -24.39 0.53
C ASP A 450 -18.79 -24.69 2.04
N PHE A 451 -20.01 -24.49 2.54
CA PHE A 451 -20.32 -24.68 3.96
C PHE A 451 -20.09 -26.12 4.42
N GLN A 452 -20.24 -27.11 3.53
CA GLN A 452 -20.07 -28.50 3.89
C GLN A 452 -18.61 -28.80 4.25
N SER A 453 -17.68 -28.32 3.42
CA SER A 453 -16.24 -28.43 3.68
C SER A 453 -15.83 -27.69 4.97
N ALA A 454 -16.38 -26.48 5.19
CA ALA A 454 -16.13 -25.73 6.42
C ALA A 454 -16.56 -26.50 7.68
N PHE A 455 -17.74 -27.14 7.66
CA PHE A 455 -18.22 -27.96 8.78
C PHE A 455 -17.39 -29.22 8.99
N THR A 456 -16.98 -29.90 7.91
CA THR A 456 -16.11 -31.08 8.03
C THR A 456 -14.76 -30.71 8.63
N LEU A 457 -14.15 -29.60 8.18
CA LEU A 457 -12.88 -29.10 8.73
C LEU A 457 -12.99 -28.75 10.20
N PHE A 458 -14.09 -28.10 10.62
CA PHE A 458 -14.29 -27.78 12.03
C PHE A 458 -14.48 -29.03 12.89
N ARG A 459 -15.18 -30.05 12.39
CA ARG A 459 -15.29 -31.35 13.07
C ARG A 459 -13.92 -32.03 13.19
N ASP A 460 -13.14 -32.03 12.13
CA ASP A 460 -11.80 -32.62 12.12
C ASP A 460 -10.87 -31.90 13.12
N MET A 461 -10.96 -30.56 13.19
CA MET A 461 -10.27 -29.73 14.19
C MET A 461 -10.66 -30.11 15.63
N ARG A 462 -11.96 -30.37 15.87
CA ARG A 462 -12.47 -30.84 17.18
C ARG A 462 -11.95 -32.23 17.53
N GLU A 463 -11.95 -33.16 16.57
CA GLU A 463 -11.49 -34.55 16.71
C GLU A 463 -9.97 -34.63 16.92
N ALA A 464 -9.21 -33.74 16.27
CA ALA A 464 -7.77 -33.56 16.46
C ALA A 464 -7.40 -33.04 17.86
N ARG A 465 -8.39 -32.69 18.70
CA ARG A 465 -8.25 -32.14 20.06
C ARG A 465 -7.50 -30.81 20.11
N ILE A 466 -7.66 -29.99 19.08
CA ILE A 466 -7.18 -28.60 19.12
C ILE A 466 -7.99 -27.82 20.17
N LEU A 467 -7.30 -27.01 20.96
CA LEU A 467 -7.88 -26.28 22.09
C LEU A 467 -8.52 -24.96 21.68
N ASP A 468 -7.89 -24.24 20.75
CA ASP A 468 -8.39 -22.95 20.28
C ASP A 468 -9.38 -23.16 19.13
N LEU A 469 -10.67 -23.21 19.45
CA LEU A 469 -11.75 -23.32 18.46
C LEU A 469 -12.49 -21.99 18.24
N LYS A 470 -12.10 -20.94 18.97
CA LYS A 470 -12.89 -19.71 19.07
C LYS A 470 -12.87 -18.92 17.76
N GLY A 471 -11.70 -18.83 17.11
CA GLY A 471 -11.52 -18.18 15.82
C GLY A 471 -12.42 -18.80 14.75
N SER A 472 -12.18 -20.08 14.45
CA SER A 472 -13.00 -20.89 13.54
C SER A 472 -14.51 -20.83 13.82
N TYR A 473 -14.95 -20.97 15.07
CA TYR A 473 -16.38 -20.89 15.43
C TYR A 473 -16.99 -19.54 15.03
N LEU A 474 -16.29 -18.45 15.33
CA LEU A 474 -16.75 -17.11 14.99
C LEU A 474 -16.82 -16.92 13.47
N THR A 475 -15.79 -17.35 12.73
CA THR A 475 -15.74 -17.28 11.26
C THR A 475 -16.90 -18.01 10.60
N ILE A 476 -17.26 -19.20 11.08
CA ILE A 476 -18.41 -19.95 10.58
C ILE A 476 -19.72 -19.21 10.90
N MET A 477 -19.90 -18.75 12.14
CA MET A 477 -21.12 -18.06 12.56
C MET A 477 -21.34 -16.73 11.82
N THR A 478 -20.29 -15.93 11.62
CA THR A 478 -20.36 -14.68 10.85
C THR A 478 -20.63 -14.96 9.37
N GLY A 479 -19.88 -15.89 8.76
CA GLY A 479 -20.05 -16.23 7.36
C GLY A 479 -21.44 -16.77 7.03
N LEU A 480 -22.04 -17.60 7.90
CA LEU A 480 -23.42 -18.07 7.71
C LEU A 480 -24.47 -16.95 7.87
N MET A 481 -24.20 -15.98 8.77
CA MET A 481 -25.07 -14.82 8.99
C MET A 481 -25.08 -13.90 7.77
N GLU A 482 -23.90 -13.59 7.22
CA GLU A 482 -23.74 -12.76 6.02
C GLU A 482 -24.38 -13.39 4.78
N ASN A 483 -24.23 -14.71 4.63
CA ASN A 483 -24.86 -15.48 3.56
C ASN A 483 -26.35 -15.78 3.79
N GLN A 484 -26.94 -15.31 4.90
CA GLN A 484 -28.35 -15.46 5.24
C GLN A 484 -28.83 -16.93 5.24
N ARG A 485 -28.06 -17.84 5.85
CA ARG A 485 -28.36 -19.29 5.94
C ARG A 485 -28.73 -19.72 7.37
N PRO A 486 -29.87 -19.27 7.93
CA PRO A 486 -30.23 -19.52 9.34
C PRO A 486 -30.44 -21.00 9.67
N GLU A 487 -30.80 -21.84 8.69
CA GLU A 487 -30.96 -23.29 8.89
C GLU A 487 -29.63 -23.96 9.22
N LEU A 488 -28.57 -23.56 8.51
CA LEU A 488 -27.23 -24.07 8.74
C LEU A 488 -26.67 -23.52 10.06
N MET A 489 -26.95 -22.26 10.41
CA MET A 489 -26.56 -21.70 11.71
C MET A 489 -27.17 -22.47 12.87
N ALA A 490 -28.47 -22.81 12.78
CA ALA A 490 -29.15 -23.57 13.82
C ALA A 490 -28.57 -24.98 13.96
N ALA A 491 -28.34 -25.68 12.83
CA ALA A 491 -27.75 -27.01 12.85
C ALA A 491 -26.33 -27.02 13.43
N PHE A 492 -25.49 -26.07 13.01
CA PHE A 492 -24.12 -25.93 13.50
C PHE A 492 -24.09 -25.63 15.00
N LEU A 493 -24.94 -24.69 15.47
CA LEU A 493 -24.99 -24.33 16.88
C LEU A 493 -25.47 -25.52 17.74
N ASP A 494 -26.47 -26.28 17.30
CA ASP A 494 -26.90 -27.52 17.98
C ASP A 494 -25.78 -28.58 18.04
N GLU A 495 -24.85 -28.63 17.07
CA GLU A 495 -23.71 -29.56 17.07
C GLU A 495 -22.61 -29.16 18.07
N VAL A 496 -22.39 -27.85 18.26
CA VAL A 496 -21.26 -27.33 19.05
C VAL A 496 -21.63 -26.90 20.46
N VAL A 497 -22.91 -26.73 20.77
CA VAL A 497 -23.37 -26.21 22.08
C VAL A 497 -22.98 -27.10 23.26
N GLU A 498 -22.78 -28.40 23.04
CA GLU A 498 -22.34 -29.34 24.07
C GLU A 498 -20.81 -29.40 24.22
N ASP A 499 -20.03 -28.76 23.33
CA ASP A 499 -18.58 -28.76 23.40
C ASP A 499 -18.07 -27.68 24.38
N PRO A 500 -17.41 -28.05 25.49
CA PRO A 500 -16.94 -27.08 26.48
C PRO A 500 -15.84 -26.15 25.94
N ARG A 501 -15.24 -26.46 24.79
CA ARG A 501 -14.24 -25.60 24.12
C ARG A 501 -14.86 -24.44 23.35
N VAL A 502 -16.18 -24.45 23.12
CA VAL A 502 -16.90 -23.42 22.37
C VAL A 502 -17.81 -22.62 23.32
N GLU A 503 -17.62 -21.31 23.37
CA GLU A 503 -18.40 -20.43 24.25
C GLU A 503 -19.65 -19.89 23.52
N VAL A 504 -20.73 -20.69 23.49
CA VAL A 504 -22.02 -20.26 22.95
C VAL A 504 -22.71 -19.28 23.91
N LYS A 505 -23.18 -18.14 23.39
CA LYS A 505 -23.85 -17.09 24.18
C LYS A 505 -25.28 -16.82 23.70
N THR A 506 -26.05 -16.12 24.53
CA THR A 506 -27.40 -15.61 24.18
C THR A 506 -27.43 -14.84 22.86
N HIS A 507 -26.34 -14.14 22.51
CA HIS A 507 -26.23 -13.41 21.24
C HIS A 507 -26.35 -14.32 20.03
N ASP A 508 -25.76 -15.52 20.05
CA ASP A 508 -25.74 -16.44 18.90
C ASP A 508 -27.14 -16.94 18.56
N TRP A 509 -27.92 -17.29 19.59
CA TRP A 509 -29.33 -17.64 19.47
C TRP A 509 -30.16 -16.47 18.92
N ASN A 510 -29.90 -15.24 19.39
CA ASN A 510 -30.59 -14.06 18.90
C ASN A 510 -30.34 -13.80 17.42
N SER A 511 -29.11 -14.00 16.94
CA SER A 511 -28.77 -13.87 15.54
C SER A 511 -29.55 -14.86 14.67
N ILE A 512 -29.67 -16.12 15.09
CA ILE A 512 -30.45 -17.14 14.38
C ILE A 512 -31.95 -16.78 14.36
N ILE A 513 -32.50 -16.40 15.51
CA ILE A 513 -33.91 -15.97 15.63
C ILE A 513 -34.18 -14.76 14.73
N HIS A 514 -33.29 -13.77 14.75
CA HIS A 514 -33.39 -12.59 13.91
C HIS A 514 -33.35 -12.95 12.41
N ALA A 515 -32.41 -13.81 12.01
CA ALA A 515 -32.27 -14.26 10.63
C ALA A 515 -33.52 -15.02 10.14
N PHE A 516 -34.08 -15.93 10.93
CA PHE A 516 -35.35 -16.60 10.60
C PHE A 516 -36.54 -15.63 10.52
N CYS A 517 -36.63 -14.66 11.45
CA CYS A 517 -37.67 -13.63 11.42
C CYS A 517 -37.56 -12.76 10.16
N LYS A 518 -36.35 -12.36 9.78
CA LYS A 518 -36.08 -11.56 8.56
C LYS A 518 -36.41 -12.35 7.28
N ALA A 519 -36.16 -13.66 7.28
CA ALA A 519 -36.56 -14.57 6.20
C ALA A 519 -38.06 -14.92 6.18
N GLY A 520 -38.86 -14.43 7.14
CA GLY A 520 -40.29 -14.73 7.25
C GLY A 520 -40.61 -16.14 7.79
N ARG A 521 -39.61 -16.93 8.16
CA ARG A 521 -39.72 -18.30 8.67
C ARG A 521 -40.03 -18.35 10.17
N LEU A 522 -41.19 -17.79 10.55
CA LEU A 522 -41.56 -17.56 11.96
C LEU A 522 -41.69 -18.83 12.81
N GLU A 523 -42.07 -19.97 12.22
CA GLU A 523 -42.17 -21.23 12.98
C GLU A 523 -40.78 -21.78 13.35
N ASP A 524 -39.78 -21.58 12.50
CA ASP A 524 -38.39 -21.97 12.79
C ASP A 524 -37.76 -21.03 13.83
N ALA A 525 -38.03 -19.72 13.74
CA ALA A 525 -37.66 -18.75 14.78
C ALA A 525 -38.23 -19.14 16.15
N LYS A 526 -39.51 -19.55 16.18
CA LYS A 526 -40.18 -19.99 17.41
C LYS A 526 -39.63 -21.31 17.95
N ARG A 527 -39.23 -22.25 17.08
CA ARG A 527 -38.54 -23.48 17.49
C ARG A 527 -37.17 -23.16 18.10
N THR A 528 -36.40 -22.28 17.47
CA THR A 528 -35.10 -21.80 17.98
C THR A 528 -35.24 -21.13 19.34
N PHE A 529 -36.22 -20.24 19.51
CA PHE A 529 -36.53 -19.60 20.80
C PHE A 529 -36.86 -20.61 21.90
N ARG A 530 -37.65 -21.64 21.60
CA ARG A 530 -37.94 -22.72 22.56
C ARG A 530 -36.70 -23.54 22.90
N ARG A 531 -35.84 -23.80 21.92
CA ARG A 531 -34.57 -24.53 22.11
C ARG A 531 -33.61 -23.76 23.00
N MET A 532 -33.46 -22.45 22.77
CA MET A 532 -32.70 -21.54 23.61
C MET A 532 -33.14 -21.61 25.08
N ILE A 533 -34.46 -21.53 25.34
CA ILE A 533 -35.01 -21.64 26.69
C ILE A 533 -34.78 -23.03 27.29
N PHE A 534 -34.94 -24.10 26.49
CA PHE A 534 -34.72 -25.47 26.94
C PHE A 534 -33.28 -25.71 27.39
N LEU A 535 -32.31 -25.11 26.69
CA LEU A 535 -30.89 -25.14 27.02
C LEU A 535 -30.49 -24.11 28.09
N GLN A 536 -31.47 -23.51 28.77
CA GLN A 536 -31.30 -22.55 29.88
C GLN A 536 -30.58 -21.24 29.51
N PHE A 537 -30.55 -20.86 28.22
CA PHE A 537 -30.14 -19.52 27.82
C PHE A 537 -31.29 -18.53 28.05
N GLU A 538 -31.03 -17.46 28.81
CA GLU A 538 -32.05 -16.45 29.12
C GLU A 538 -32.31 -15.51 27.94
N PRO A 539 -33.57 -15.38 27.47
CA PRO A 539 -33.94 -14.39 26.46
C PRO A 539 -33.75 -12.96 26.97
N ASN A 540 -33.15 -12.11 26.13
CA ASN A 540 -32.94 -10.69 26.42
C ASN A 540 -33.87 -9.79 25.57
N ASP A 541 -33.72 -8.48 25.73
CA ASP A 541 -34.45 -7.45 25.00
C ASP A 541 -34.36 -7.63 23.47
N GLN A 542 -33.17 -7.97 22.95
CA GLN A 542 -32.95 -8.21 21.53
C GLN A 542 -33.66 -9.45 21.00
N THR A 543 -33.76 -10.51 21.81
CA THR A 543 -34.54 -11.72 21.47
C THR A 543 -36.00 -11.36 21.20
N TYR A 544 -36.61 -10.64 22.15
CA TYR A 544 -38.01 -10.27 22.05
C TYR A 544 -38.26 -9.24 20.95
N LEU A 545 -37.37 -8.25 20.79
CA LEU A 545 -37.46 -7.27 19.70
C LEU A 545 -37.47 -7.94 18.32
N SER A 546 -36.57 -8.89 18.10
CA SER A 546 -36.48 -9.64 16.83
C SER A 546 -37.75 -10.47 16.56
N LEU A 547 -38.32 -11.11 17.58
CA LEU A 547 -39.57 -11.86 17.45
C LEU A 547 -40.77 -10.94 17.20
N ILE A 548 -40.88 -9.80 17.90
CA ILE A 548 -41.98 -8.84 17.70
C ILE A 548 -41.94 -8.30 16.27
N ASN A 549 -40.76 -7.87 15.79
CA ASN A 549 -40.60 -7.37 14.42
C ASN A 549 -40.99 -8.45 13.40
N GLY A 550 -40.55 -9.70 13.58
CA GLY A 550 -40.95 -10.83 12.73
C GLY A 550 -42.46 -11.07 12.73
N TYR A 551 -43.11 -11.07 13.90
CA TYR A 551 -44.57 -11.24 13.98
C TYR A 551 -45.35 -10.07 13.40
N VAL A 552 -44.85 -8.85 13.49
CA VAL A 552 -45.46 -7.66 12.86
C VAL A 552 -45.40 -7.78 11.34
N THR A 553 -44.24 -8.14 10.79
CA THR A 553 -44.09 -8.37 9.34
C THR A 553 -45.01 -9.50 8.85
N GLY A 554 -45.21 -10.54 9.65
CA GLY A 554 -46.15 -11.63 9.34
C GLY A 554 -47.61 -11.36 9.74
N GLU A 555 -47.96 -10.14 10.18
CA GLU A 555 -49.29 -9.74 10.69
C GLU A 555 -49.88 -10.63 11.81
N LYS A 556 -49.03 -11.39 12.52
CA LYS A 556 -49.41 -12.31 13.61
C LYS A 556 -49.47 -11.60 14.96
N TYR A 557 -50.27 -10.54 15.08
CA TYR A 557 -50.33 -9.68 16.28
C TYR A 557 -50.74 -10.40 17.58
N PHE A 558 -51.52 -11.49 17.50
CA PHE A 558 -51.88 -12.28 18.68
C PHE A 558 -50.65 -12.92 19.34
N SER A 559 -49.64 -13.32 18.55
CA SER A 559 -48.38 -13.84 19.08
C SER A 559 -47.61 -12.78 19.85
N VAL A 560 -47.67 -11.51 19.42
CA VAL A 560 -47.07 -10.38 20.14
C VAL A 560 -47.75 -10.14 21.49
N LEU A 561 -49.09 -10.29 21.55
CA LEU A 561 -49.82 -10.25 22.83
C LEU A 561 -49.35 -11.37 23.79
N MET A 562 -49.10 -12.57 23.28
CA MET A 562 -48.57 -13.67 24.08
C MET A 562 -47.15 -13.38 24.58
N LEU A 563 -46.28 -12.80 23.74
CA LEU A 563 -44.95 -12.35 24.15
C LEU A 563 -45.03 -11.27 25.24
N TRP A 564 -45.96 -10.32 25.12
CA TRP A 564 -46.16 -9.28 26.16
C TRP A 564 -46.50 -9.90 27.51
N ASN A 565 -47.38 -10.91 27.55
CA ASN A 565 -47.72 -11.60 28.79
C ASN A 565 -46.53 -12.35 29.41
N GLU A 566 -45.56 -12.77 28.60
CA GLU A 566 -44.32 -13.38 29.08
C GLU A 566 -43.33 -12.32 29.58
N VAL A 567 -43.05 -11.29 28.78
CA VAL A 567 -42.13 -10.20 29.13
C VAL A 567 -42.61 -9.47 30.37
N ARG A 568 -43.90 -9.15 30.48
CA ARG A 568 -44.49 -8.46 31.65
C ARG A 568 -44.24 -9.17 32.97
N ARG A 569 -44.14 -10.51 32.97
CA ARG A 569 -43.84 -11.30 34.18
C ARG A 569 -42.35 -11.32 34.53
N LYS A 570 -41.47 -10.95 33.59
CA LYS A 570 -40.01 -11.01 33.68
C LYS A 570 -39.34 -9.62 33.71
N ILE A 571 -40.10 -8.53 33.63
CA ILE A 571 -39.58 -7.16 33.82
C ILE A 571 -39.28 -6.98 35.30
N SER A 572 -38.00 -6.85 35.67
CA SER A 572 -37.58 -6.61 37.05
C SER A 572 -37.70 -5.13 37.42
N THR A 573 -38.13 -4.85 38.64
CA THR A 573 -38.09 -3.53 39.29
C THR A 573 -36.81 -3.32 40.13
N ASP A 574 -35.96 -4.33 40.25
CA ASP A 574 -34.71 -4.25 41.03
C ASP A 574 -33.52 -4.91 40.29
N CYS A 575 -32.33 -4.33 40.46
CA CYS A 575 -31.15 -4.50 39.62
C CYS A 575 -30.60 -5.94 39.60
N GLY A 576 -30.61 -6.60 38.44
CA GLY A 576 -29.65 -7.68 38.14
C GLY A 576 -30.09 -8.82 37.21
N GLN A 577 -31.35 -9.26 37.25
CA GLN A 577 -31.81 -10.47 36.54
C GLN A 577 -33.22 -10.30 35.94
N GLY A 578 -33.43 -9.25 35.14
CA GLY A 578 -34.69 -9.01 34.43
C GLY A 578 -34.49 -8.44 33.05
N ILE A 579 -35.48 -8.62 32.17
CA ILE A 579 -35.42 -8.09 30.79
C ILE A 579 -35.32 -6.56 30.85
N LYS A 580 -34.28 -6.00 30.22
CA LYS A 580 -34.13 -4.55 30.08
C LYS A 580 -35.26 -4.00 29.21
N PHE A 581 -36.23 -3.35 29.85
CA PHE A 581 -37.34 -2.72 29.15
C PHE A 581 -36.89 -1.34 28.66
N ASP A 582 -36.42 -1.25 27.42
CA ASP A 582 -35.89 -0.03 26.81
C ASP A 582 -36.91 0.66 25.87
N HIS A 583 -36.56 1.84 25.37
CA HIS A 583 -37.42 2.60 24.45
C HIS A 583 -37.77 1.80 23.18
N ASN A 584 -36.83 0.99 22.67
CA ASN A 584 -37.04 0.19 21.46
C ASN A 584 -38.08 -0.90 21.67
N LEU A 585 -38.00 -1.64 22.78
CA LEU A 585 -38.93 -2.72 23.09
C LEU A 585 -40.33 -2.17 23.40
N VAL A 586 -40.43 -1.04 24.13
CA VAL A 586 -41.68 -0.31 24.35
C VAL A 586 -42.31 0.08 23.01
N ASP A 587 -41.52 0.68 22.12
CA ASP A 587 -42.04 1.15 20.84
C ASP A 587 -42.53 0.01 19.95
N ALA A 588 -41.77 -1.10 19.91
CA ALA A 588 -42.13 -2.28 19.15
C ALA A 588 -43.46 -2.90 19.66
N PHE A 589 -43.62 -3.03 20.97
CA PHE A 589 -44.87 -3.53 21.57
C PHE A 589 -46.05 -2.60 21.31
N LEU A 590 -45.89 -1.29 21.53
CA LEU A 590 -46.97 -0.32 21.30
C LEU A 590 -47.42 -0.31 19.84
N TYR A 591 -46.46 -0.28 18.90
CA TYR A 591 -46.78 -0.29 17.48
C TYR A 591 -47.54 -1.56 17.08
N ALA A 592 -47.03 -2.73 17.48
CA ALA A 592 -47.61 -4.03 17.14
C ALA A 592 -49.01 -4.22 17.75
N LEU A 593 -49.20 -3.89 19.03
CA LEU A 593 -50.46 -4.08 19.73
C LEU A 593 -51.54 -3.08 19.26
N VAL A 594 -51.16 -1.86 18.88
CA VAL A 594 -52.07 -0.89 18.26
C VAL A 594 -52.54 -1.39 16.89
N LYS A 595 -51.61 -1.84 16.02
CA LYS A 595 -51.97 -2.45 14.72
C LYS A 595 -52.88 -3.68 14.92
N GLY A 596 -52.61 -4.51 15.92
CA GLY A 596 -53.44 -5.67 16.29
C GLY A 596 -54.79 -5.35 16.98
N GLY A 597 -55.02 -4.11 17.40
CA GLY A 597 -56.26 -3.69 18.09
C GLY A 597 -56.37 -4.16 19.55
N PHE A 598 -55.26 -4.53 20.19
CA PHE A 598 -55.20 -5.02 21.57
C PHE A 598 -55.01 -3.87 22.58
N PHE A 599 -55.95 -2.92 22.61
CA PHE A 599 -55.82 -1.67 23.39
C PHE A 599 -55.64 -1.88 24.91
N ASP A 600 -56.15 -2.98 25.46
CA ASP A 600 -55.93 -3.33 26.87
C ASP A 600 -54.45 -3.57 27.17
N ALA A 601 -53.76 -4.35 26.32
CA ALA A 601 -52.33 -4.57 26.44
C ALA A 601 -51.52 -3.30 26.10
N VAL A 602 -51.99 -2.48 25.15
CA VAL A 602 -51.36 -1.17 24.87
C VAL A 602 -51.33 -0.30 26.13
N MET A 603 -52.44 -0.22 26.86
CA MET A 603 -52.49 0.58 28.09
C MET A 603 -51.59 0.00 29.20
N GLN A 604 -51.45 -1.32 29.28
CA GLN A 604 -50.50 -1.96 30.21
C GLN A 604 -49.04 -1.62 29.87
N VAL A 605 -48.69 -1.58 28.58
CA VAL A 605 -47.34 -1.18 28.13
C VAL A 605 -47.07 0.28 28.48
N VAL A 606 -48.05 1.17 28.27
CA VAL A 606 -47.96 2.60 28.63
C VAL A 606 -47.79 2.80 30.13
N GLU A 607 -48.57 2.08 30.94
CA GLU A 607 -48.45 2.14 32.40
C GLU A 607 -47.05 1.68 32.84
N LYS A 608 -46.56 0.56 32.28
CA LYS A 608 -45.22 0.07 32.60
C LYS A 608 -44.11 0.99 32.10
N SER A 609 -44.27 1.63 30.95
CA SER A 609 -43.28 2.60 30.44
C SER A 609 -43.22 3.86 31.31
N GLN A 610 -44.35 4.29 31.88
CA GLN A 610 -44.40 5.40 32.83
C GLN A 610 -43.71 5.04 34.16
N GLU A 611 -43.94 3.83 34.68
CA GLU A 611 -43.25 3.32 35.87
C GLU A 611 -41.71 3.35 35.69
N MET A 612 -41.25 2.94 34.50
CA MET A 612 -39.83 2.91 34.13
C MET A 612 -39.28 4.26 33.65
N LYS A 613 -40.09 5.34 33.67
CA LYS A 613 -39.75 6.70 33.21
C LYS A 613 -39.26 6.78 31.76
N ILE A 614 -39.80 5.94 30.88
CA ILE A 614 -39.51 5.93 29.45
C ILE A 614 -40.48 6.87 28.74
N PHE A 615 -39.95 7.88 28.04
CA PHE A 615 -40.75 8.77 27.22
C PHE A 615 -41.29 8.01 25.99
N VAL A 616 -42.56 8.25 25.64
CA VAL A 616 -43.23 7.57 24.52
C VAL A 616 -43.81 8.64 23.58
N ASP A 617 -43.35 8.66 22.32
CA ASP A 617 -43.91 9.55 21.31
C ASP A 617 -45.29 9.05 20.83
N LYS A 618 -46.33 9.81 21.19
CA LYS A 618 -47.73 9.49 20.89
C LYS A 618 -48.07 9.58 19.40
N TRP A 619 -47.35 10.37 18.62
CA TRP A 619 -47.70 10.63 17.21
C TRP A 619 -47.68 9.35 16.37
N ARG A 620 -46.63 8.53 16.52
CA ARG A 620 -46.44 7.28 15.78
C ARG A 620 -47.60 6.30 15.99
N TYR A 621 -48.07 6.16 17.22
CA TYR A 621 -49.18 5.26 17.58
C TYR A 621 -50.54 5.80 17.16
N LYS A 622 -50.72 7.13 17.23
CA LYS A 622 -51.90 7.83 16.72
C LYS A 622 -52.06 7.58 15.22
N GLN A 623 -50.96 7.68 14.46
CA GLN A 623 -50.96 7.38 13.03
C GLN A 623 -51.27 5.90 12.75
N ALA A 624 -50.61 4.97 13.45
CA ALA A 624 -50.85 3.53 13.29
C ALA A 624 -52.33 3.16 13.54
N PHE A 625 -52.96 3.78 14.54
CA PHE A 625 -54.40 3.63 14.82
C PHE A 625 -55.27 4.17 13.69
N MET A 626 -54.96 5.34 13.15
CA MET A 626 -55.72 5.94 12.04
C MET A 626 -55.65 5.10 10.77
N GLU A 627 -54.52 4.43 10.52
CA GLU A 627 -54.35 3.55 9.37
C GLU A 627 -55.19 2.27 9.50
N THR A 628 -55.25 1.66 10.69
CA THR A 628 -55.82 0.31 10.87
C THR A 628 -57.21 0.27 11.48
N HIS A 629 -57.54 1.21 12.37
CA HIS A 629 -58.74 1.15 13.22
C HIS A 629 -59.63 2.40 13.14
N LYS A 630 -59.43 3.32 12.18
CA LYS A 630 -60.21 4.57 12.02
C LYS A 630 -61.74 4.36 11.96
N LYS A 631 -62.20 3.24 11.42
CA LYS A 631 -63.64 2.90 11.29
C LYS A 631 -64.23 2.22 12.55
N LEU A 632 -63.41 1.97 13.59
CA LEU A 632 -63.82 1.28 14.82
C LEU A 632 -64.64 2.23 15.71
N LYS A 633 -65.97 2.08 15.66
CA LYS A 633 -66.93 2.90 16.44
C LYS A 633 -67.18 2.31 17.83
N ILE A 634 -67.16 3.16 18.86
CA ILE A 634 -67.41 2.79 20.28
C ILE A 634 -68.80 2.13 20.44
N SER A 635 -69.79 2.59 19.67
CA SER A 635 -71.16 2.05 19.67
C SER A 635 -71.28 0.58 19.25
N LYS A 636 -70.34 0.06 18.43
CA LYS A 636 -70.32 -1.36 18.02
C LYS A 636 -69.68 -2.28 19.09
N LEU A 637 -68.75 -1.77 19.90
CA LEU A 637 -68.09 -2.54 20.98
C LEU A 637 -68.94 -2.65 22.25
N ARG A 638 -69.83 -1.67 22.49
CA ARG A 638 -70.76 -1.64 23.63
C ARG A 638 -71.66 -2.89 23.74
N LYS A 639 -71.85 -3.65 22.65
CA LYS A 639 -72.65 -4.89 22.60
C LYS A 639 -71.86 -6.20 22.80
N ARG A 640 -70.52 -6.18 22.77
CA ARG A 640 -69.69 -7.42 22.73
C ARG A 640 -68.76 -7.61 23.94
N SER A 641 -68.18 -6.55 24.50
CA SER A 641 -67.29 -6.63 25.66
C SER A 641 -67.05 -5.26 26.26
N PHE A 642 -67.45 -5.07 27.52
CA PHE A 642 -67.32 -3.80 28.24
C PHE A 642 -65.85 -3.40 28.46
N ARG A 643 -65.00 -4.34 28.91
CA ARG A 643 -63.57 -4.10 29.15
C ARG A 643 -62.80 -3.63 27.90
N LYS A 644 -63.08 -4.23 26.73
CA LYS A 644 -62.45 -3.82 25.46
C LYS A 644 -62.86 -2.40 25.04
N MET A 645 -64.06 -1.97 25.40
CA MET A 645 -64.55 -0.62 25.15
C MET A 645 -63.82 0.39 26.04
N GLU A 646 -63.67 0.11 27.33
CA GLU A 646 -62.95 0.97 28.28
C GLU A 646 -61.49 1.16 27.86
N ALA A 647 -60.77 0.08 27.54
CA ALA A 647 -59.38 0.16 27.09
C ALA A 647 -59.20 0.98 25.80
N LEU A 648 -60.14 0.87 24.85
CA LEU A 648 -60.13 1.70 23.63
C LEU A 648 -60.36 3.18 23.93
N ILE A 649 -61.26 3.51 24.86
CA ILE A 649 -61.50 4.89 25.29
C ILE A 649 -60.25 5.45 25.97
N ALA A 650 -59.63 4.68 26.87
CA ALA A 650 -58.38 5.03 27.54
C ALA A 650 -57.25 5.32 26.53
N PHE A 651 -57.08 4.45 25.53
CA PHE A 651 -56.10 4.67 24.46
C PHE A 651 -56.40 5.94 23.64
N LYS A 652 -57.67 6.17 23.24
CA LYS A 652 -58.04 7.37 22.47
C LYS A 652 -57.81 8.66 23.25
N ASN A 653 -58.05 8.65 24.56
CA ASN A 653 -57.73 9.77 25.45
C ASN A 653 -56.20 9.97 25.53
N TRP A 654 -55.44 8.90 25.79
CA TRP A 654 -53.98 8.95 25.91
C TRP A 654 -53.30 9.47 24.63
N ALA A 655 -53.74 9.01 23.45
CA ALA A 655 -53.23 9.39 22.14
C ALA A 655 -53.76 10.75 21.62
N GLY A 656 -54.65 11.44 22.35
CA GLY A 656 -55.21 12.73 21.93
C GLY A 656 -56.09 12.63 20.67
N LEU A 657 -56.93 11.60 20.60
CA LEU A 657 -57.88 11.34 19.50
C LEU A 657 -59.29 11.88 19.78
N ASN A 658 -59.60 12.23 21.04
CA ASN A 658 -60.93 12.68 21.47
C ASN A 658 -61.06 14.22 21.58
N ALA A 659 -60.17 15.00 20.96
CA ALA A 659 -60.19 16.46 21.01
C ALA A 659 -61.26 17.12 20.09
N GLY A 660 -62.40 16.46 19.90
CA GLY A 660 -63.49 16.96 19.08
C GLY A 660 -64.80 16.24 19.38
N GLY A 661 -65.58 16.81 20.30
CA GLY A 661 -66.97 16.46 20.55
C GLY A 661 -67.18 15.37 21.61
N ASP A 662 -68.03 15.69 22.58
CA ASP A 662 -68.73 14.77 23.49
C ASP A 662 -68.00 14.35 24.77
N LEU A 663 -67.81 15.29 25.69
CA LEU A 663 -67.86 15.05 27.13
C LEU A 663 -68.24 16.35 27.89
N TRP A 664 -69.41 16.88 27.55
CA TRP A 664 -70.20 17.68 28.49
C TRP A 664 -71.19 16.74 29.15
N LEU A 665 -70.95 16.34 30.40
CA LEU A 665 -71.95 16.06 31.44
C LEU A 665 -71.29 15.27 32.58
N PHE A 666 -71.52 15.78 33.79
CA PHE A 666 -71.16 15.28 35.13
C PHE A 666 -69.73 15.60 35.61
N ALA A 667 -69.47 16.23 36.76
CA ALA A 667 -70.23 17.05 37.69
C ALA A 667 -69.22 17.62 38.73
N VAL A 668 -69.49 18.82 39.26
CA VAL A 668 -69.10 19.32 40.62
C VAL A 668 -67.68 19.93 40.83
N LEU A 669 -67.62 21.27 40.70
CA LEU A 669 -66.82 22.24 41.50
C LEU A 669 -67.06 22.07 43.03
N PRO A 670 -66.31 22.68 44.01
CA PRO A 670 -65.13 23.57 43.94
C PRO A 670 -64.03 23.33 45.04
N THR A 671 -62.81 23.85 44.85
CA THR A 671 -62.10 24.66 45.88
C THR A 671 -60.94 25.45 45.27
N PHE A 672 -61.19 26.77 45.22
CA PHE A 672 -60.29 27.90 45.46
C PHE A 672 -58.86 27.90 44.90
N TYR A 673 -58.53 28.80 43.96
CA TYR A 673 -58.26 30.23 44.24
C TYR A 673 -57.21 30.45 45.34
N SER A 674 -55.94 30.33 44.97
CA SER A 674 -54.83 31.19 45.40
C SER A 674 -53.59 30.77 44.60
N VAL A 675 -52.62 31.67 44.43
CA VAL A 675 -51.26 31.43 43.89
C VAL A 675 -50.98 31.81 42.42
N ILE A 676 -51.93 32.23 41.59
CA ILE A 676 -51.59 32.84 40.28
C ILE A 676 -52.07 34.29 40.20
N GLN A 677 -51.55 35.11 41.10
CA GLN A 677 -51.54 36.57 40.94
C GLN A 677 -50.35 37.18 41.69
N LYS A 678 -49.14 36.97 41.15
CA LYS A 678 -47.98 37.89 41.16
C LYS A 678 -46.74 37.15 40.64
N CYS A 679 -46.60 37.13 39.31
CA CYS A 679 -45.31 37.30 38.60
C CYS A 679 -45.59 37.34 37.08
N MET A 680 -46.35 38.36 36.70
CA MET A 680 -46.34 39.03 35.39
C MET A 680 -45.34 40.20 35.64
N ILE A 681 -44.21 40.36 34.97
CA ILE A 681 -44.03 40.77 33.58
C ILE A 681 -42.51 40.74 33.30
N ILE A 682 -42.04 39.95 32.33
CA ILE A 682 -41.18 40.41 31.21
C ILE A 682 -41.56 39.51 30.02
N LEU A 683 -42.75 39.74 29.48
CA LEU A 683 -43.25 39.11 28.26
C LEU A 683 -43.73 40.22 27.29
N VAL A 684 -42.87 41.20 27.03
CA VAL A 684 -43.17 42.33 26.12
C VAL A 684 -42.03 42.66 25.14
N VAL A 685 -41.01 41.80 24.95
CA VAL A 685 -39.95 42.12 23.97
C VAL A 685 -39.74 41.08 22.86
N VAL A 686 -40.27 39.86 22.97
CA VAL A 686 -40.05 38.83 21.92
C VAL A 686 -41.18 38.78 20.87
N VAL A 687 -42.30 39.47 21.09
CA VAL A 687 -43.48 39.42 20.20
C VAL A 687 -43.42 40.44 19.04
N VAL A 688 -42.38 41.28 18.95
CA VAL A 688 -42.27 42.29 17.85
C VAL A 688 -41.30 41.89 16.72
N VAL A 689 -40.52 40.81 16.84
CA VAL A 689 -39.54 40.45 15.78
C VAL A 689 -39.96 39.24 14.93
N VAL A 690 -40.95 38.45 15.35
CA VAL A 690 -41.30 37.19 14.65
C VAL A 690 -42.48 37.33 13.69
N VAL A 691 -43.18 38.46 13.66
CA VAL A 691 -44.40 38.64 12.84
C VAL A 691 -44.12 39.27 11.46
N ASN A 692 -42.86 39.39 11.02
CA ASN A 692 -42.60 40.00 9.71
C ASN A 692 -41.58 39.31 8.81
N ASN A 693 -41.46 37.97 8.83
CA ASN A 693 -40.68 37.26 7.78
C ASN A 693 -41.04 35.77 7.52
N ILE A 694 -42.29 35.36 7.70
CA ILE A 694 -42.75 34.03 7.21
C ILE A 694 -43.98 34.19 6.31
N VAL A 695 -43.80 34.92 5.21
CA VAL A 695 -44.56 34.76 3.97
C VAL A 695 -43.59 35.09 2.83
N PHE A 696 -42.93 34.07 2.28
CA PHE A 696 -42.47 33.94 0.89
C PHE A 696 -41.37 32.86 0.83
N THR A 697 -41.76 31.62 0.60
CA THR A 697 -40.88 30.57 0.04
C THR A 697 -41.75 29.52 -0.64
N VAL A 698 -42.54 29.99 -1.60
CA VAL A 698 -42.88 29.24 -2.82
C VAL A 698 -42.53 30.19 -3.95
N TYR A 699 -41.82 29.67 -4.96
CA TYR A 699 -41.14 30.34 -6.08
C TYR A 699 -39.70 30.78 -5.83
N GLY A 700 -38.80 30.29 -6.68
CA GLY A 700 -37.48 30.87 -6.87
C GLY A 700 -36.32 29.88 -6.91
N ALA A 701 -36.40 28.86 -7.78
CA ALA A 701 -35.21 28.46 -8.51
C ALA A 701 -34.76 29.67 -9.35
N ALA A 702 -33.75 30.40 -8.89
CA ALA A 702 -32.77 31.13 -9.69
C ALA A 702 -31.96 32.08 -8.78
N ASP A 703 -30.64 31.91 -8.86
CA ASP A 703 -29.63 32.96 -8.72
C ASP A 703 -29.31 33.51 -7.31
N GLN A 704 -28.19 33.06 -6.75
CA GLN A 704 -27.04 33.93 -6.45
C GLN A 704 -25.80 33.08 -6.10
N MET A 705 -25.14 32.59 -7.15
CA MET A 705 -23.68 32.38 -7.12
C MET A 705 -23.03 33.73 -7.41
N LYS A 706 -22.32 34.30 -6.42
CA LYS A 706 -21.13 35.17 -6.59
C LYS A 706 -20.64 35.64 -5.21
N GLY A 707 -19.86 34.78 -4.57
CA GLY A 707 -18.93 35.13 -3.50
C GLY A 707 -17.60 34.44 -3.80
N SER A 708 -16.49 35.18 -3.80
CA SER A 708 -15.13 34.73 -4.12
C SER A 708 -14.80 33.35 -3.53
N SER A 709 -14.34 32.41 -4.36
CA SER A 709 -14.11 31.01 -3.95
C SER A 709 -12.87 30.76 -3.09
N CYS A 710 -11.96 31.74 -2.98
CA CYS A 710 -10.71 31.64 -2.20
C CYS A 710 -10.67 32.70 -1.10
N HIS A 711 -10.31 32.27 0.11
CA HIS A 711 -10.07 33.07 1.31
C HIS A 711 -8.61 32.97 1.79
N ASP A 712 -8.12 34.02 2.45
CA ASP A 712 -6.78 34.08 3.08
C ASP A 712 -6.71 33.39 4.45
N THR A 713 -7.86 32.99 4.99
CA THR A 713 -7.96 32.28 6.26
C THR A 713 -8.97 31.13 6.16
N CYS A 714 -8.71 30.08 6.93
CA CYS A 714 -9.65 29.01 7.23
C CYS A 714 -9.81 28.97 8.76
N GLY A 715 -10.90 29.54 9.26
CA GLY A 715 -11.06 29.80 10.69
C GLY A 715 -9.97 30.74 11.21
N ALA A 716 -9.18 30.28 12.17
CA ALA A 716 -8.06 31.05 12.75
C ALA A 716 -6.72 30.87 12.00
N VAL A 717 -6.64 29.93 11.04
CA VAL A 717 -5.38 29.59 10.37
C VAL A 717 -5.26 30.39 9.07
N ALA A 718 -4.16 31.13 8.91
CA ALA A 718 -3.84 31.81 7.66
C ALA A 718 -3.41 30.80 6.58
N VAL A 719 -4.09 30.81 5.44
CA VAL A 719 -3.86 29.89 4.32
C VAL A 719 -3.19 30.66 3.18
N LYS A 720 -2.00 30.20 2.77
CA LYS A 720 -1.21 30.72 1.66
C LYS A 720 -0.81 29.58 0.73
N TYR A 721 -0.38 29.94 -0.48
CA TYR A 721 0.18 28.97 -1.42
C TYR A 721 1.36 28.19 -0.77
N PRO A 722 1.44 26.85 -0.93
CA PRO A 722 0.72 26.00 -1.89
C PRO A 722 -0.66 25.48 -1.44
N PHE A 723 -1.14 25.83 -0.26
CA PHE A 723 -2.45 25.40 0.24
C PHE A 723 -3.58 26.31 -0.25
N GLY A 724 -4.81 25.77 -0.27
CA GLY A 724 -6.01 26.49 -0.69
C GLY A 724 -7.13 26.35 0.31
N SER A 725 -7.95 27.40 0.42
CA SER A 725 -9.13 27.45 1.29
C SER A 725 -10.40 26.89 0.62
N GLY A 726 -10.34 26.53 -0.66
CA GLY A 726 -11.50 26.08 -1.43
C GLY A 726 -11.12 25.38 -2.72
N TYR A 727 -12.13 24.85 -3.42
CA TYR A 727 -11.94 24.18 -4.70
C TYR A 727 -11.42 25.16 -5.76
N GLY A 728 -10.32 24.82 -6.43
CA GLY A 728 -9.63 25.70 -7.39
C GLY A 728 -8.66 26.70 -6.77
N CYS A 729 -8.44 26.67 -5.45
CA CYS A 729 -7.48 27.51 -4.73
C CYS A 729 -6.25 26.68 -4.32
N GLY A 730 -5.06 27.29 -4.30
CA GLY A 730 -3.81 26.60 -3.98
C GLY A 730 -3.32 25.69 -5.11
N HIS A 731 -2.26 24.94 -4.85
CA HIS A 731 -1.70 23.99 -5.80
C HIS A 731 -2.52 22.68 -5.79
N PRO A 732 -2.89 22.14 -6.96
CA PRO A 732 -3.85 21.04 -7.05
C PRO A 732 -3.38 19.74 -6.40
N GLN A 733 -2.08 19.50 -6.34
CA GLN A 733 -1.51 18.34 -5.64
C GLN A 733 -1.80 18.38 -4.14
N PHE A 734 -1.87 19.56 -3.53
CA PHE A 734 -2.20 19.72 -2.12
C PHE A 734 -3.71 19.76 -1.87
N GLY A 735 -4.52 20.18 -2.85
CA GLY A 735 -5.99 20.26 -2.73
C GLY A 735 -6.70 18.91 -2.57
N ARG A 736 -6.01 17.78 -2.81
CA ARG A 736 -6.50 16.43 -2.49
C ARG A 736 -6.40 16.10 -1.01
N TYR A 737 -5.42 16.69 -0.33
CA TYR A 737 -5.07 16.36 1.05
C TYR A 737 -5.56 17.39 2.03
N VAL A 738 -5.39 18.70 1.72
CA VAL A 738 -5.73 19.79 2.62
C VAL A 738 -7.00 20.49 2.11
N ARG A 739 -8.02 20.58 2.97
CA ARG A 739 -9.28 21.23 2.65
C ARG A 739 -9.78 22.06 3.83
N CYS A 740 -10.39 23.20 3.55
CA CYS A 740 -11.10 23.98 4.56
C CYS A 740 -12.55 23.52 4.62
N ASN A 741 -13.02 23.11 5.79
CA ASN A 741 -14.41 22.72 5.99
C ASN A 741 -15.27 23.96 6.25
N ALA A 742 -16.19 24.26 5.32
CA ALA A 742 -17.03 25.45 5.37
C ALA A 742 -18.00 25.49 6.56
N HIS A 743 -18.35 24.33 7.15
CA HIS A 743 -19.33 24.27 8.24
C HIS A 743 -18.67 24.44 9.61
N SER A 744 -17.47 23.86 9.81
CA SER A 744 -16.73 23.91 11.07
C SER A 744 -15.65 25.01 11.09
N SER A 745 -15.35 25.63 9.95
CA SER A 745 -14.24 26.60 9.80
C SER A 745 -12.88 26.03 10.24
N THR A 746 -12.67 24.72 10.06
CA THR A 746 -11.41 24.02 10.39
C THR A 746 -10.68 23.60 9.13
N LEU A 747 -9.35 23.73 9.15
CA LEU A 747 -8.49 23.24 8.09
C LEU A 747 -8.15 21.77 8.37
N GLU A 748 -8.44 20.89 7.43
CA GLU A 748 -8.40 19.44 7.60
C GLU A 748 -7.40 18.81 6.63
N LEU A 749 -6.61 17.84 7.12
CA LEU A 749 -5.73 16.96 6.36
C LEU A 749 -6.37 15.58 6.24
N SER A 750 -6.63 15.12 5.02
CA SER A 750 -7.14 13.78 4.72
C SER A 750 -5.99 12.83 4.37
N THR A 751 -5.98 11.65 4.97
CA THR A 751 -5.03 10.55 4.73
C THR A 751 -5.78 9.23 4.53
N SER A 752 -5.08 8.13 4.26
CA SER A 752 -5.70 6.79 4.16
C SER A 752 -6.24 6.28 5.51
N THR A 753 -5.74 6.78 6.65
CA THR A 753 -6.18 6.35 8.00
C THR A 753 -7.22 7.26 8.64
N GLY A 754 -7.45 8.46 8.09
CA GLY A 754 -8.45 9.37 8.64
C GLY A 754 -8.28 10.83 8.21
N VAL A 755 -9.13 11.68 8.80
CA VAL A 755 -9.11 13.14 8.61
C VAL A 755 -8.67 13.79 9.91
N TYR A 756 -7.68 14.66 9.84
CA TYR A 756 -7.03 15.28 10.98
C TYR A 756 -7.06 16.81 10.90
N ASN A 757 -7.09 17.49 12.05
CA ASN A 757 -7.18 18.94 12.07
C ASN A 757 -5.80 19.59 12.01
N ILE A 758 -5.60 20.53 11.09
CA ILE A 758 -4.38 21.35 11.02
C ILE A 758 -4.52 22.52 12.00
N THR A 759 -3.65 22.56 13.01
CA THR A 759 -3.70 23.59 14.06
C THR A 759 -2.89 24.82 13.73
N SER A 760 -1.77 24.66 13.00
CA SER A 760 -0.89 25.76 12.60
C SER A 760 -0.05 25.38 11.39
N ILE A 761 0.27 26.37 10.56
CA ILE A 761 1.18 26.23 9.42
C ILE A 761 2.30 27.28 9.57
N ASP A 762 3.54 26.84 9.52
CA ASP A 762 4.72 27.69 9.44
C ASP A 762 5.32 27.60 8.04
N TYR A 763 5.07 28.64 7.24
CA TYR A 763 5.55 28.73 5.87
C TYR A 763 7.06 28.98 5.77
N THR A 764 7.72 29.47 6.84
CA THR A 764 9.16 29.74 6.82
C THR A 764 9.99 28.46 6.90
N THR A 765 9.53 27.51 7.70
CA THR A 765 10.15 26.19 7.86
C THR A 765 9.52 25.11 6.96
N SER A 766 8.46 25.46 6.22
CA SER A 766 7.62 24.54 5.44
C SER A 766 7.09 23.39 6.31
N THR A 767 6.64 23.72 7.52
CA THR A 767 6.07 22.76 8.47
C THR A 767 4.61 23.06 8.77
N LEU A 768 3.82 22.03 9.01
CA LEU A 768 2.45 22.15 9.49
C LEU A 768 2.24 21.19 10.65
N ILE A 769 1.39 21.57 11.61
CA ILE A 769 1.09 20.77 12.79
C ILE A 769 -0.33 20.24 12.67
N VAL A 770 -0.43 18.92 12.76
CA VAL A 770 -1.68 18.16 12.71
C VAL A 770 -2.02 17.66 14.10
N SER A 771 -3.29 17.76 14.47
CA SER A 771 -3.84 17.19 15.70
C SER A 771 -4.85 16.10 15.35
N ASP A 772 -4.57 14.88 15.82
CA ASP A 772 -5.53 13.79 15.79
C ASP A 772 -6.44 13.89 17.03
N PRO A 773 -7.77 14.05 16.85
CA PRO A 773 -8.71 14.10 17.97
C PRO A 773 -8.76 12.82 18.80
N LEU A 774 -8.32 11.68 18.27
CA LEU A 774 -8.26 10.38 18.95
C LEU A 774 -6.91 10.11 19.62
N MET A 775 -5.91 10.97 19.44
CA MET A 775 -4.60 10.84 20.06
C MET A 775 -4.64 11.16 21.56
N SER A 776 -3.98 10.34 22.38
CA SER A 776 -3.92 10.57 23.82
C SER A 776 -3.07 11.78 24.17
N THR A 777 -3.54 12.60 25.11
CA THR A 777 -2.79 13.71 25.72
C THR A 777 -2.88 13.63 27.23
N CYS A 778 -2.09 14.41 27.98
CA CYS A 778 -2.17 14.39 29.44
C CYS A 778 -3.56 14.78 29.99
N ASN A 779 -4.31 15.61 29.26
CA ASN A 779 -5.67 16.05 29.62
C ASN A 779 -6.75 15.02 29.30
N SER A 780 -6.56 14.21 28.26
CA SER A 780 -7.53 13.25 27.75
C SER A 780 -6.78 12.08 27.13
N MET A 781 -6.70 10.95 27.83
CA MET A 781 -6.18 9.70 27.27
C MET A 781 -7.34 8.77 26.92
N GLN A 782 -7.32 8.26 25.71
CA GLN A 782 -8.35 7.40 25.15
C GLN A 782 -7.72 6.48 24.11
N ASN A 783 -8.40 5.39 23.78
CA ASN A 783 -7.91 4.49 22.73
C ASN A 783 -7.83 5.24 21.40
N SER A 784 -6.70 5.07 20.71
CA SER A 784 -6.43 5.78 19.45
C SER A 784 -6.57 4.82 18.26
N GLY A 785 -6.90 5.36 17.09
CA GLY A 785 -6.81 4.62 15.84
C GLY A 785 -5.36 4.53 15.32
N SER A 786 -5.15 3.77 14.25
CA SER A 786 -3.89 3.73 13.53
C SER A 786 -3.63 5.04 12.76
N PHE A 787 -2.36 5.42 12.60
CA PHE A 787 -1.95 6.60 11.85
C PHE A 787 -0.98 6.21 10.73
N SER A 788 -1.26 6.66 9.51
CA SER A 788 -0.39 6.42 8.36
C SER A 788 -0.49 7.55 7.34
N LEU A 789 0.63 7.85 6.71
CA LEU A 789 0.71 8.77 5.56
C LEU A 789 0.68 8.03 4.21
N GLN A 790 0.34 6.74 4.21
CA GLN A 790 0.44 5.82 3.06
C GLN A 790 -0.60 6.13 1.97
N ASP A 791 -0.25 7.02 1.06
CA ASP A 791 -0.51 6.83 -0.38
C ASP A 791 0.82 6.48 -1.06
N ARG A 792 0.77 5.89 -2.27
CA ARG A 792 1.96 5.43 -3.03
C ARG A 792 3.16 6.38 -2.90
N PRO A 793 4.39 5.86 -2.69
CA PRO A 793 5.58 6.64 -2.31
C PRO A 793 6.04 7.71 -3.31
N ALA A 794 5.49 7.73 -4.52
CA ALA A 794 5.83 8.71 -5.55
C ALA A 794 4.86 9.91 -5.60
N THR A 795 3.83 9.99 -4.75
CA THR A 795 2.72 10.96 -4.95
C THR A 795 2.32 11.84 -3.75
N THR A 796 2.73 11.54 -2.50
CA THR A 796 2.37 12.38 -1.34
C THR A 796 3.34 13.56 -1.16
N PRO A 797 2.85 14.79 -0.93
CA PRO A 797 3.73 15.96 -0.77
C PRO A 797 4.18 16.23 0.69
N PHE A 798 3.92 15.30 1.62
CA PHE A 798 4.19 15.44 3.05
C PHE A 798 5.17 14.39 3.57
N THR A 799 6.02 14.79 4.50
CA THR A 799 6.99 13.94 5.21
C THR A 799 6.94 14.24 6.71
N LEU A 800 7.37 13.32 7.57
CA LEU A 800 7.45 13.58 9.01
C LEU A 800 8.67 14.42 9.35
N SER A 801 8.47 15.45 10.18
CA SER A 801 9.59 16.23 10.73
C SER A 801 10.38 15.41 11.76
N GLY A 802 11.70 15.59 11.81
CA GLY A 802 12.59 14.92 12.76
C GLY A 802 12.43 15.37 14.22
N ASP A 803 11.54 16.32 14.51
CA ASP A 803 11.22 16.81 15.86
C ASP A 803 10.08 16.02 16.53
N ASN A 804 9.41 15.12 15.80
CA ASN A 804 8.32 14.34 16.37
C ASN A 804 8.85 13.24 17.30
N ILE A 805 8.30 13.19 18.51
CA ILE A 805 8.50 12.09 19.45
C ILE A 805 7.17 11.35 19.56
N PHE A 806 7.13 10.14 19.01
CA PHE A 806 5.95 9.28 19.11
C PHE A 806 6.07 8.38 20.35
N VAL A 807 4.97 8.25 21.08
CA VAL A 807 4.90 7.42 22.27
C VAL A 807 3.69 6.51 22.17
N LEU A 808 3.91 5.20 22.17
CA LEU A 808 2.87 4.18 22.19
C LEU A 808 2.58 3.81 23.65
N LEU A 809 1.30 3.76 23.99
CA LEU A 809 0.81 3.61 25.36
C LEU A 809 -0.07 2.36 25.49
N GLY A 810 0.15 1.59 26.56
CA GLY A 810 -0.67 0.41 26.83
C GLY A 810 -0.39 -0.73 25.87
N CYS A 811 0.88 -0.88 25.50
CA CYS A 811 1.34 -1.99 24.69
C CYS A 811 1.43 -3.26 25.52
N SER A 812 0.99 -4.38 24.93
CA SER A 812 1.21 -5.70 25.51
C SER A 812 2.70 -5.96 25.71
N THR A 813 3.07 -6.67 26.77
CA THR A 813 4.47 -7.10 26.99
C THR A 813 4.93 -8.15 25.96
N THR A 814 3.99 -8.76 25.23
CA THR A 814 4.22 -9.64 24.08
C THR A 814 4.22 -8.89 22.75
N SER A 815 4.15 -7.57 22.77
CA SER A 815 4.15 -6.77 21.56
C SER A 815 5.45 -6.99 20.77
N PRO A 816 5.37 -7.05 19.43
CA PRO A 816 6.55 -7.04 18.55
C PRO A 816 7.57 -5.94 18.86
N LEU A 817 7.14 -4.82 19.47
CA LEU A 817 8.01 -3.70 19.85
C LEU A 817 9.05 -4.05 20.92
N PHE A 818 8.77 -5.07 21.74
CA PHE A 818 9.63 -5.49 22.83
C PHE A 818 10.43 -6.76 22.51
N ASP A 819 10.24 -7.34 21.33
CA ASP A 819 10.99 -8.49 20.84
C ASP A 819 12.17 -8.01 19.98
N PRO A 820 13.43 -8.18 20.43
CA PRO A 820 14.60 -7.76 19.67
C PRO A 820 14.82 -8.56 18.38
N ASP A 821 14.21 -9.75 18.25
CA ASP A 821 14.41 -10.66 17.11
C ASP A 821 13.28 -10.55 16.05
N TYR A 822 12.27 -9.71 16.29
CA TYR A 822 11.10 -9.54 15.42
C TYR A 822 11.33 -8.55 14.26
N GLY A 823 12.09 -8.98 13.25
CA GLY A 823 12.18 -8.34 11.93
C GLY A 823 12.37 -6.81 11.93
N GLU A 824 11.63 -6.10 11.06
CA GLU A 824 11.69 -4.64 10.82
C GLU A 824 11.22 -3.78 12.00
N TYR A 825 10.72 -4.36 13.11
CA TYR A 825 10.23 -3.63 14.30
C TYR A 825 11.05 -3.91 15.58
N GLY A 826 11.99 -4.87 15.53
CA GLY A 826 12.88 -5.18 16.63
C GLY A 826 13.92 -4.07 16.85
N GLY A 827 14.01 -3.55 18.08
CA GLY A 827 15.03 -2.55 18.46
C GLY A 827 14.64 -1.08 18.32
N PHE A 828 13.38 -0.76 17.95
CA PHE A 828 12.88 0.62 17.87
C PHE A 828 12.44 1.21 19.21
N CYS A 829 12.24 0.34 20.21
CA CYS A 829 11.69 0.73 21.50
C CYS A 829 12.78 1.02 22.55
N ASP A 830 13.03 2.30 22.87
CA ASP A 830 13.95 2.65 23.95
C ASP A 830 13.30 2.41 25.32
N THR A 831 13.57 1.23 25.89
CA THR A 831 13.12 0.83 27.23
C THR A 831 14.17 1.09 28.33
N ARG A 832 15.41 1.50 27.99
CA ARG A 832 16.55 1.51 28.92
C ARG A 832 17.25 2.87 29.11
N GLY A 833 16.76 3.96 28.49
CA GLY A 833 17.41 5.28 28.54
C GLY A 833 16.73 6.42 29.35
N SER A 834 17.30 7.63 29.13
CA SER A 834 16.89 8.97 29.64
C SER A 834 15.40 9.33 29.39
N ARG A 835 14.75 8.58 28.49
CA ARG A 835 13.39 8.79 27.95
C ARG A 835 12.32 7.91 28.58
N SER A 836 12.69 7.03 29.51
CA SER A 836 11.76 6.50 30.52
C SER A 836 10.99 7.60 31.26
N ARG A 837 11.54 8.82 31.31
CA ARG A 837 10.88 10.02 31.83
C ARG A 837 9.66 10.46 31.02
N VAL A 838 9.61 10.22 29.70
CA VAL A 838 8.46 10.56 28.87
C VAL A 838 7.30 9.60 29.16
N CYS A 839 7.57 8.29 29.19
CA CYS A 839 6.58 7.29 29.61
C CYS A 839 6.11 7.49 31.05
N ARG A 840 7.04 7.74 32.00
CA ARG A 840 6.69 8.08 33.39
C ARG A 840 5.87 9.36 33.47
N GLY A 841 6.19 10.36 32.66
CA GLY A 841 5.42 11.59 32.53
C GLY A 841 4.00 11.29 32.08
N MET A 842 3.81 10.62 30.95
CA MET A 842 2.48 10.25 30.46
C MET A 842 1.70 9.43 31.50
N TYR A 843 2.32 8.42 32.12
CA TYR A 843 1.67 7.60 33.13
C TYR A 843 1.42 8.30 34.47
N SER A 844 2.03 9.46 34.73
CA SER A 844 1.72 10.29 35.89
C SER A 844 0.43 11.10 35.73
N CYS A 845 -0.06 11.30 34.50
CA CYS A 845 -1.29 12.02 34.21
C CYS A 845 -2.51 11.29 34.79
N LYS A 846 -3.50 12.02 35.31
CA LYS A 846 -4.74 11.41 35.84
C LYS A 846 -5.57 10.71 34.75
N GLY A 847 -5.42 11.12 33.48
CA GLY A 847 -6.18 10.60 32.36
C GLY A 847 -5.86 9.16 31.96
N VAL A 848 -4.78 8.56 32.47
CA VAL A 848 -4.28 7.21 32.09
C VAL A 848 -5.31 6.10 32.31
N THR A 849 -6.26 6.31 33.22
CA THR A 849 -7.38 5.38 33.43
C THR A 849 -8.28 5.25 32.19
N GLY A 850 -8.33 6.26 31.32
CA GLY A 850 -9.11 6.25 30.08
C GLY A 850 -8.63 5.25 29.02
N ILE A 851 -7.38 4.75 29.14
CA ILE A 851 -6.85 3.64 28.33
C ILE A 851 -6.75 2.31 29.11
N GLY A 852 -7.43 2.22 30.27
CA GLY A 852 -7.51 1.00 31.08
C GLY A 852 -6.28 0.70 31.94
N LEU A 853 -5.37 1.67 32.14
CA LEU A 853 -4.17 1.51 32.97
C LEU A 853 -4.27 2.25 34.31
N PRO A 854 -3.67 1.73 35.39
CA PRO A 854 -3.57 2.46 36.66
C PRO A 854 -2.60 3.65 36.54
N GLN A 855 -2.83 4.70 37.34
CA GLN A 855 -1.90 5.83 37.42
C GLN A 855 -0.52 5.35 37.88
N ASN A 856 0.55 5.81 37.22
CA ASN A 856 1.93 5.35 37.38
C ASN A 856 2.14 3.87 36.99
N ALA A 857 1.42 3.38 35.98
CA ALA A 857 1.67 2.09 35.35
C ALA A 857 3.16 1.87 35.00
N PRO A 858 3.63 0.61 34.96
CA PRO A 858 5.03 0.31 34.69
C PRO A 858 5.43 0.81 33.28
N PRO A 859 6.60 1.45 33.11
CA PRO A 859 7.07 1.91 31.80
C PRO A 859 7.25 0.80 30.76
N SER A 860 7.24 -0.47 31.17
CA SER A 860 7.40 -1.63 30.29
C SER A 860 6.22 -1.86 29.33
N THR A 861 5.10 -1.16 29.51
CA THR A 861 3.95 -1.17 28.58
C THR A 861 3.88 0.10 27.72
N CYS A 862 4.96 0.89 27.72
CA CYS A 862 5.08 2.14 26.99
C CYS A 862 6.32 2.12 26.12
N CYS A 863 6.20 2.61 24.89
CA CYS A 863 7.28 2.64 23.93
C CYS A 863 7.50 4.05 23.40
N VAL A 864 8.74 4.56 23.45
CA VAL A 864 9.10 5.86 22.86
C VAL A 864 9.88 5.60 21.57
N TYR A 865 9.36 6.11 20.46
CA TYR A 865 10.00 6.06 19.15
C TYR A 865 10.72 7.38 18.87
N ASP A 866 12.01 7.31 18.51
CA ASP A 866 12.84 8.47 18.19
C ASP A 866 13.62 8.26 16.87
N GLN A 867 13.44 9.20 15.94
CA GLN A 867 14.05 9.20 14.63
C GLN A 867 15.54 9.63 14.65
N GLN A 868 16.02 10.25 15.74
CA GLN A 868 17.35 10.89 15.77
C GLN A 868 18.53 9.96 16.12
N GLN A 869 18.29 8.69 16.48
CA GLN A 869 19.36 7.77 16.90
C GLN A 869 19.97 6.87 15.80
N TYR A 870 19.43 6.87 14.58
CA TYR A 870 19.90 6.02 13.49
C TYR A 870 20.41 6.85 12.31
N SER A 871 21.58 7.47 12.46
CA SER A 871 22.28 8.16 11.37
C SER A 871 23.44 7.34 10.75
N SER A 872 23.64 6.09 11.17
CA SER A 872 24.84 5.31 10.79
C SER A 872 24.61 3.86 10.35
N SER A 873 23.37 3.38 10.26
CA SER A 873 23.06 2.07 9.68
C SER A 873 22.04 2.21 8.55
N ALA A 874 22.42 1.73 7.37
CA ALA A 874 21.65 1.81 6.14
C ALA A 874 20.35 0.99 6.19
N ILE A 875 19.30 1.57 6.77
CA ILE A 875 17.90 1.24 6.45
C ILE A 875 17.15 2.58 6.40
N GLN A 876 17.01 3.14 5.19
CA GLN A 876 16.17 4.32 4.94
C GLN A 876 14.69 3.96 5.06
N LEU A 877 14.14 3.97 6.27
CA LEU A 877 12.69 3.89 6.52
C LEU A 877 12.04 5.26 6.84
N ALA A 878 12.82 6.34 6.72
CA ALA A 878 12.41 7.69 7.12
C ALA A 878 11.12 8.27 6.48
N PRO A 879 10.62 7.84 5.29
CA PRO A 879 9.34 8.35 4.78
C PRO A 879 8.09 7.57 5.22
N TYR A 880 8.21 6.43 5.91
CA TYR A 880 7.12 5.42 5.95
C TYR A 880 6.61 5.06 7.35
N MET A 881 6.42 6.03 8.25
CA MET A 881 5.84 5.70 9.55
C MET A 881 4.38 5.25 9.40
N ILE A 882 4.16 3.96 9.67
CA ILE A 882 2.84 3.34 9.80
C ILE A 882 2.70 2.93 11.27
N LEU A 883 1.88 3.65 12.03
CA LEU A 883 1.50 3.27 13.39
C LEU A 883 0.26 2.39 13.31
N ASP A 884 0.47 1.09 13.10
CA ASP A 884 -0.61 0.09 13.11
C ASP A 884 -0.82 -0.45 14.54
N LEU A 885 -1.63 0.26 15.33
CA LEU A 885 -1.80 -0.02 16.76
C LEU A 885 -2.30 -1.46 17.05
N PRO A 886 -3.27 -2.03 16.30
CA PRO A 886 -3.66 -3.43 16.42
C PRO A 886 -2.49 -4.41 16.22
N LYS A 887 -1.70 -4.23 15.15
CA LYS A 887 -0.54 -5.09 14.85
C LYS A 887 0.56 -4.95 15.90
N LEU A 888 0.77 -3.73 16.40
CA LEU A 888 1.72 -3.43 17.46
C LEU A 888 1.20 -3.77 18.87
N GLN A 889 -0.05 -4.25 18.99
CA GLN A 889 -0.69 -4.62 20.27
C GLN A 889 -0.68 -3.49 21.32
N CYS A 890 -0.95 -2.24 20.89
CA CYS A 890 -0.98 -1.06 21.77
C CYS A 890 -2.38 -0.41 21.80
N SER A 891 -2.81 0.05 22.98
CA SER A 891 -4.13 0.68 23.15
C SER A 891 -4.24 2.09 22.57
N SER A 892 -3.17 2.87 22.60
CA SER A 892 -3.18 4.28 22.17
C SER A 892 -1.79 4.78 21.80
N TYR A 893 -1.72 5.91 21.10
CA TYR A 893 -0.48 6.62 20.85
C TYR A 893 -0.60 8.11 21.18
N THR A 894 0.55 8.76 21.34
CA THR A 894 0.69 10.21 21.39
C THR A 894 1.88 10.67 20.56
N SER A 895 1.85 11.93 20.13
CA SER A 895 2.95 12.60 19.42
C SER A 895 3.24 13.94 20.09
N ILE A 896 4.51 14.17 20.41
CA ILE A 896 5.01 15.38 21.06
C ILE A 896 6.02 16.03 20.12
N TYR A 897 5.77 17.29 19.74
CA TYR A 897 6.69 18.05 18.90
C TYR A 897 7.49 19.10 19.70
N SER A 898 7.14 19.34 20.97
CA SER A 898 7.91 20.22 21.87
C SER A 898 7.55 20.02 23.35
N PHE A 899 8.54 20.09 24.25
CA PHE A 899 8.35 19.95 25.70
C PHE A 899 8.02 21.28 26.42
N GLY A 900 7.82 22.39 25.70
CA GLY A 900 7.37 23.66 26.30
C GLY A 900 8.27 24.22 27.42
N GLY A 901 9.56 23.86 27.44
CA GLY A 901 10.54 24.31 28.42
C GLY A 901 10.77 23.40 29.63
N SER A 902 10.02 22.30 29.82
CA SER A 902 10.31 21.31 30.85
C SER A 902 9.90 19.89 30.43
N GLN A 903 10.88 19.00 30.32
CA GLN A 903 10.64 17.57 30.05
C GLN A 903 9.99 16.84 31.24
N GLY A 904 9.95 17.44 32.43
CA GLY A 904 9.43 16.80 33.65
C GLY A 904 7.94 17.00 33.91
N ASP A 905 7.28 17.92 33.20
CA ASP A 905 5.87 18.29 33.43
C ASP A 905 5.02 18.07 32.17
N PRO A 906 4.31 16.94 32.06
CA PRO A 906 3.49 16.58 30.90
C PRO A 906 2.38 17.56 30.55
N MET A 907 1.94 18.38 31.52
CA MET A 907 0.91 19.40 31.29
C MET A 907 1.43 20.60 30.48
N LYS A 908 2.76 20.76 30.37
CA LYS A 908 3.41 21.81 29.57
C LYS A 908 3.85 21.34 28.20
N TRP A 909 3.68 20.06 27.88
CA TRP A 909 4.09 19.51 26.59
C TRP A 909 3.12 19.95 25.49
N ARG A 910 3.65 20.12 24.29
CA ARG A 910 2.88 20.45 23.10
C ARG A 910 2.69 19.18 22.27
N PHE A 911 1.44 18.75 22.18
CA PHE A 911 1.02 17.56 21.48
C PHE A 911 0.60 17.89 20.05
N GLY A 912 0.97 17.04 19.10
CA GLY A 912 0.69 17.20 17.68
C GLY A 912 1.72 16.47 16.81
N ILE A 913 1.38 16.29 15.55
CA ILE A 913 2.23 15.66 14.53
C ILE A 913 2.73 16.76 13.60
N SER A 914 4.03 17.02 13.64
CA SER A 914 4.72 17.98 12.78
C SER A 914 5.05 17.35 11.43
N LEU A 915 4.43 17.84 10.36
CA LEU A 915 4.66 17.40 8.98
C LEU A 915 5.45 18.47 8.24
N GLN A 916 6.49 18.05 7.51
CA GLN A 916 7.21 18.90 6.57
C GLN A 916 6.66 18.69 5.16
N TYR A 917 6.34 19.78 4.47
CA TYR A 917 5.87 19.73 3.09
C TYR A 917 6.92 20.28 2.13
N ASN A 918 7.03 19.69 0.94
CA ASN A 918 8.02 20.12 -0.05
C ASN A 918 7.50 21.33 -0.83
N ALA A 919 7.82 22.54 -0.37
CA ALA A 919 7.45 23.78 -1.04
C ALA A 919 8.36 24.13 -2.24
N SER A 920 9.61 23.63 -2.24
CA SER A 920 10.64 24.01 -3.22
C SER A 920 10.48 23.37 -4.60
N SER A 921 9.55 22.42 -4.76
CA SER A 921 9.21 21.82 -6.06
C SER A 921 8.15 22.59 -6.85
N TYR A 922 7.50 23.61 -6.26
CA TYR A 922 6.35 24.30 -6.87
C TYR A 922 6.42 25.84 -6.92
N PRO A 923 7.58 26.50 -7.12
CA PRO A 923 7.58 27.93 -7.37
C PRO A 923 6.99 28.22 -8.77
N SER A 924 5.80 28.81 -8.79
CA SER A 924 5.25 29.44 -9.99
C SER A 924 5.56 30.93 -9.93
N PRO A 925 6.41 31.50 -10.81
CA PRO A 925 6.60 32.94 -10.92
C PRO A 925 5.27 33.69 -11.07
N ARG A 926 4.31 33.05 -11.77
CA ARG A 926 2.95 33.56 -11.98
C ARG A 926 2.15 33.69 -10.67
N CYS A 927 2.45 32.88 -9.66
CA CYS A 927 1.81 32.99 -8.37
C CYS A 927 2.27 34.25 -7.61
N ASN A 928 3.56 34.59 -7.68
CA ASN A 928 4.08 35.81 -7.06
C ASN A 928 3.48 37.08 -7.72
N ASP A 929 3.33 37.07 -9.06
CA ASP A 929 2.67 38.16 -9.80
C ASP A 929 1.17 38.26 -9.44
N CYS A 930 0.50 37.12 -9.24
CA CYS A 930 -0.88 37.08 -8.79
C CYS A 930 -1.04 37.63 -7.37
N GLU A 931 -0.22 37.20 -6.41
CA GLU A 931 -0.27 37.65 -5.01
C GLU A 931 0.04 39.15 -4.88
N THR A 932 1.04 39.66 -5.63
CA THR A 932 1.37 41.10 -5.65
C THR A 932 0.24 41.95 -6.23
N SER A 933 -0.57 41.39 -7.11
CA SER A 933 -1.78 42.05 -7.63
C SER A 933 -3.03 41.91 -6.73
N GLY A 934 -2.91 41.28 -5.56
CA GLY A 934 -3.99 41.09 -4.60
C GLY A 934 -4.92 39.90 -4.92
N GLY A 935 -4.49 38.98 -5.78
CA GLY A 935 -5.17 37.74 -6.13
C GLY A 935 -4.69 36.52 -5.34
N PHE A 936 -5.44 35.42 -5.47
CA PHE A 936 -5.10 34.12 -4.90
C PHE A 936 -4.65 33.15 -5.99
N CYS A 937 -3.56 32.43 -5.74
CA CYS A 937 -3.08 31.41 -6.69
C CYS A 937 -4.01 30.19 -6.69
N GLY A 938 -4.38 29.72 -7.88
CA GLY A 938 -5.33 28.63 -8.06
C GLY A 938 -5.23 27.97 -9.44
N PHE A 939 -6.24 27.18 -9.79
CA PHE A 939 -6.33 26.47 -11.06
C PHE A 939 -7.78 26.44 -11.57
N ASN A 940 -7.93 26.38 -12.89
CA ASN A 940 -9.25 26.35 -13.54
C ASN A 940 -9.75 24.90 -13.67
N ALA A 941 -10.98 24.61 -13.23
CA ALA A 941 -11.52 23.25 -13.13
C ALA A 941 -12.39 22.81 -14.33
N GLY A 942 -12.21 23.43 -15.51
CA GLY A 942 -13.09 23.27 -16.67
C GLY A 942 -12.85 22.05 -17.58
N GLY A 943 -11.81 21.24 -17.32
CA GLY A 943 -11.47 20.04 -18.07
C GLY A 943 -11.06 18.92 -17.09
N GLY A 944 -11.07 17.66 -17.54
CA GLY A 944 -10.76 16.49 -16.70
C GLY A 944 -9.41 16.54 -15.97
N LEU A 945 -9.11 15.47 -15.22
CA LEU A 945 -7.97 15.35 -14.29
C LEU A 945 -6.57 15.68 -14.86
N ASP A 946 -6.41 15.76 -16.19
CA ASP A 946 -5.14 16.00 -16.87
C ASP A 946 -4.95 17.44 -17.41
N ASP A 947 -5.92 18.35 -17.24
CA ASP A 947 -5.88 19.69 -17.88
C ASP A 947 -6.16 20.85 -16.91
N GLN A 948 -5.34 20.97 -15.86
CA GLN A 948 -5.46 22.02 -14.83
C GLN A 948 -4.51 23.19 -15.12
N SER A 949 -5.01 24.23 -15.80
CA SER A 949 -4.25 25.47 -16.07
C SER A 949 -4.24 26.39 -14.84
N PHE A 950 -3.07 26.96 -14.49
CA PHE A 950 -2.93 28.00 -13.46
C PHE A 950 -3.91 29.15 -13.70
N ALA A 951 -4.58 29.59 -12.63
CA ALA A 951 -5.49 30.72 -12.64
C ALA A 951 -5.21 31.63 -11.42
N CYS A 952 -5.08 32.92 -11.67
CA CYS A 952 -5.07 33.94 -10.63
C CYS A 952 -6.52 34.30 -10.27
N VAL A 953 -6.96 33.92 -9.07
CA VAL A 953 -8.32 34.13 -8.57
C VAL A 953 -8.41 35.46 -7.86
N CYS A 954 -9.01 36.45 -8.50
CA CYS A 954 -9.05 37.81 -7.99
C CYS A 954 -10.25 38.07 -7.09
N ARG A 955 -10.08 38.95 -6.09
CA ARG A 955 -11.14 39.33 -5.15
C ARG A 955 -12.38 39.96 -5.82
N ASN A 956 -12.22 40.48 -7.04
CA ASN A 956 -13.31 41.01 -7.88
C ASN A 956 -14.11 39.92 -8.62
N GLY A 957 -13.80 38.63 -8.40
CA GLY A 957 -14.52 37.49 -8.97
C GLY A 957 -14.16 37.16 -10.42
N LYS A 958 -13.09 37.74 -10.97
CA LYS A 958 -12.57 37.40 -12.32
C LYS A 958 -11.27 36.62 -12.21
N ASN A 959 -11.23 35.43 -12.80
CA ASN A 959 -10.00 34.64 -12.89
C ASN A 959 -9.17 35.13 -14.09
N THR A 960 -7.88 35.36 -13.88
CA THR A 960 -6.92 35.76 -14.93
C THR A 960 -5.76 34.76 -15.00
N THR A 961 -4.87 34.89 -15.99
CA THR A 961 -3.75 33.94 -16.19
C THR A 961 -2.44 34.37 -15.52
N THR A 962 -2.33 35.64 -15.10
CA THR A 962 -1.10 36.24 -14.56
C THR A 962 -1.36 37.17 -13.36
N THR A 963 -2.16 38.23 -13.51
CA THR A 963 -2.42 39.22 -12.44
C THR A 963 -3.87 39.69 -12.41
N CYS A 964 -4.32 40.26 -11.29
CA CYS A 964 -5.66 40.81 -11.13
C CYS A 964 -5.92 42.14 -11.82
N PHE A 965 -4.87 42.74 -12.40
CA PHE A 965 -4.99 43.97 -13.17
C PHE A 965 -5.26 43.73 -14.66
N GLY A 966 -5.18 42.47 -15.13
CA GLY A 966 -5.33 42.09 -16.54
C GLY A 966 -4.07 41.49 -17.10
#